data_AF-A0A953Q751-F1
#
_entry.id   AF-A0A953Q751-F1
#
_cell.length_a   1.000
_cell.length_b   1.000
_cell.length_c   1.000
_cell.angle_alpha   90.00
_cell.angle_beta   90.00
_cell.angle_gamma   90.00
#
_symmetry.space_group_name_H-M   'P 1'
#
loop_
_entity.id
_entity.type
_entity.pdbx_description
1 polymer ?
#
loop_
_entity_poly.entity_id
_entity_poly.type
_entity_poly.pdbx_seq_one_letter_code
_entity_poly.pdbx_strand_id
1 'polypeptide(L)'
;MPASTPRVPTAHFNLTAFVPMSYRRWYLLCVWLSVVLLLAGCGGGSSTSPAESGIKMAISPRSSTVSAGSTQVYTATLTGSTDKAVTWLVNNVAGGNSSLGTISSDGLFTAPATPPDNLSETITAVSHADSTVSASAAVTVTPGGVSISITPTSAKVQAGSTLQFSATVTGTTDETVTWLVNDVQGGNSTVGTISSSGLFTAPANLPDNPFETITAISQADPTKSTSAAVTISSSTISVSVAPKSATVQAGLTEQFTATVTGTTNTAVVWFVNDVQGGNSTYGTISTLGLFTAPATVPANPTVIVKATSYQDPTESGTATVIVTPSGTPGIDYYVSPTGGDSGDGSPAHPWATLNHADAMIGPGAVVHVAPGTYTQAVYLTASGTSSQPIEYISDITWGAKFVIRGSNDSCVYSIGSYIEIIGFDITEDPTRGSCRIGLRTEGEHVTVQKNYVHDLNRDSTISSCASAGGAGMLIDSQLDPSHEYATVDSNVVDDIGGKAPGYAAHTCHYIHNYYLSISHMTATNNLSLRAESWGYSMGGHPPAQPVGYQTLVNNASIADGYGAFYLVSDISGSTEIANNNIVDERWSSGIIGFGGSASLGNGTFSNNLTYMPLGGNAYGMICPTCTVSNPYSGNPLFVKYTGDAAGDYHVQSGSPGIDHGTSAQAPHHDAGGKNRPQGSGWDIGSYEF
;
A
#
# COMPACT_ATOMS: atom_id res chain seq x y z
N MET A 1 11.07 -42.22 -23.56
CA MET A 1 11.76 -42.48 -24.85
C MET A 1 11.03 -41.67 -25.93
N PRO A 2 11.62 -41.49 -27.12
CA PRO A 2 11.53 -40.29 -27.95
C PRO A 2 10.18 -40.09 -28.61
N ALA A 3 9.62 -41.11 -29.24
CA ALA A 3 8.25 -41.11 -29.75
C ALA A 3 7.22 -40.51 -28.76
N SER A 4 6.35 -39.63 -29.25
CA SER A 4 4.88 -39.77 -29.12
C SER A 4 4.16 -38.49 -29.59
N THR A 5 3.42 -38.63 -30.69
CA THR A 5 2.27 -37.78 -31.08
C THR A 5 1.00 -38.35 -30.39
N PRO A 6 -0.24 -37.78 -30.50
CA PRO A 6 -0.74 -36.63 -31.29
C PRO A 6 -1.82 -35.71 -30.63
N ARG A 7 -2.20 -34.65 -31.39
CA ARG A 7 -3.49 -33.94 -31.63
C ARG A 7 -4.49 -33.52 -30.52
N VAL A 8 -4.96 -32.28 -30.72
CA VAL A 8 -6.14 -31.55 -30.18
C VAL A 8 -7.14 -31.40 -31.38
N PRO A 9 -8.49 -31.43 -31.25
CA PRO A 9 -9.27 -30.38 -30.58
C PRO A 9 -10.57 -30.74 -29.81
N THR A 10 -10.96 -29.76 -28.99
CA THR A 10 -12.16 -29.60 -28.15
C THR A 10 -13.47 -29.38 -28.92
N ALA A 11 -14.58 -29.90 -28.38
CA ALA A 11 -15.94 -29.39 -28.55
C ALA A 11 -16.84 -29.75 -27.34
N HIS A 12 -17.87 -28.93 -27.12
CA HIS A 12 -18.63 -28.67 -25.89
C HIS A 12 -19.82 -29.61 -25.56
N PHE A 13 -20.13 -29.66 -24.24
CA PHE A 13 -21.43 -29.76 -23.51
C PHE A 13 -22.43 -30.96 -23.67
N ASN A 14 -22.78 -31.46 -22.47
CA ASN A 14 -24.11 -31.82 -21.91
C ASN A 14 -24.64 -33.28 -21.81
N LEU A 15 -25.14 -33.52 -20.58
CA LEU A 15 -26.22 -34.39 -20.08
C LEU A 15 -26.07 -35.93 -19.89
N THR A 16 -26.41 -36.32 -18.64
CA THR A 16 -27.14 -37.52 -18.16
C THR A 16 -26.53 -38.92 -18.20
N ALA A 17 -26.28 -39.42 -16.99
CA ALA A 17 -26.87 -40.61 -16.35
C ALA A 17 -26.50 -42.06 -16.77
N PHE A 18 -26.47 -42.89 -15.72
CA PHE A 18 -26.58 -44.37 -15.63
C PHE A 18 -25.37 -45.28 -15.93
N VAL A 19 -24.89 -45.91 -14.84
CA VAL A 19 -24.57 -47.35 -14.58
C VAL A 19 -23.58 -48.06 -15.51
N PRO A 20 -22.57 -48.78 -14.97
CA PRO A 20 -22.57 -50.26 -14.91
C PRO A 20 -21.75 -50.81 -13.70
N MET A 21 -21.67 -52.08 -13.29
CA MET A 21 -22.08 -53.42 -13.74
C MET A 21 -21.69 -54.38 -12.58
N SER A 22 -22.57 -55.28 -12.12
CA SER A 22 -22.59 -56.75 -12.40
C SER A 22 -21.42 -57.54 -11.78
N TYR A 23 -21.56 -58.71 -11.15
CA TYR A 23 -22.22 -59.99 -11.50
C TYR A 23 -22.24 -60.87 -10.22
N ARG A 24 -23.19 -61.77 -9.89
CA ARG A 24 -23.45 -63.14 -10.42
C ARG A 24 -24.59 -63.74 -9.54
N ARG A 25 -25.80 -64.02 -10.07
CA ARG A 25 -26.38 -65.32 -10.52
C ARG A 25 -26.34 -66.52 -9.55
N TRP A 26 -27.45 -67.29 -9.57
CA TRP A 26 -27.74 -68.73 -9.27
C TRP A 26 -29.03 -68.85 -8.41
N TYR A 27 -30.23 -69.03 -8.98
CA TYR A 27 -30.93 -70.25 -9.49
C TYR A 27 -31.88 -70.92 -8.46
N LEU A 28 -33.17 -71.03 -8.84
CA LEU A 28 -34.11 -72.18 -8.72
C LEU A 28 -35.51 -71.82 -8.18
N LEU A 29 -36.54 -72.04 -9.01
CA LEU A 29 -37.75 -72.76 -8.59
C LEU A 29 -38.46 -73.38 -9.80
N CYS A 30 -38.54 -74.71 -9.76
CA CYS A 30 -39.25 -75.63 -10.68
C CYS A 30 -40.62 -75.98 -10.07
N VAL A 31 -41.76 -75.79 -10.76
CA VAL A 31 -42.52 -76.67 -11.70
C VAL A 31 -43.53 -77.65 -11.05
N TRP A 32 -44.71 -77.75 -11.69
CA TRP A 32 -45.72 -78.84 -11.81
C TRP A 32 -47.04 -78.67 -11.02
N LEU A 33 -48.19 -78.42 -11.68
CA LEU A 33 -49.15 -79.29 -12.45
C LEU A 33 -50.32 -79.72 -11.53
N SER A 34 -51.62 -79.63 -11.88
CA SER A 34 -52.36 -80.54 -12.77
C SER A 34 -53.85 -80.19 -12.80
N VAL A 35 -54.50 -80.51 -13.92
CA VAL A 35 -55.96 -80.55 -14.14
C VAL A 35 -56.47 -82.00 -13.91
N VAL A 36 -57.78 -82.19 -13.64
CA VAL A 36 -58.69 -83.26 -14.16
C VAL A 36 -59.54 -84.08 -13.14
N LEU A 37 -60.86 -84.17 -13.46
CA LEU A 37 -61.94 -85.19 -13.21
C LEU A 37 -62.55 -85.47 -11.81
N LEU A 38 -63.81 -85.02 -11.63
CA LEU A 38 -65.09 -85.78 -11.52
C LEU A 38 -65.17 -87.18 -10.80
N LEU A 39 -66.20 -87.26 -9.93
CA LEU A 39 -67.15 -88.36 -9.59
C LEU A 39 -67.02 -89.13 -8.25
N ALA A 40 -68.12 -88.97 -7.48
CA ALA A 40 -68.96 -89.98 -6.80
C ALA A 40 -68.57 -90.60 -5.43
N GLY A 41 -69.55 -90.57 -4.51
CA GLY A 41 -69.65 -91.41 -3.31
C GLY A 41 -70.00 -90.61 -2.04
N CYS A 42 -71.23 -90.14 -1.82
CA CYS A 42 -72.47 -90.85 -1.41
C CYS A 42 -72.58 -91.15 0.10
N GLY A 43 -73.73 -90.77 0.68
CA GLY A 43 -74.18 -91.04 2.05
C GLY A 43 -74.35 -89.75 2.87
N GLY A 44 -75.49 -89.07 2.97
CA GLY A 44 -76.87 -89.56 3.02
C GLY A 44 -77.36 -89.46 4.47
N GLY A 45 -78.11 -88.40 4.80
CA GLY A 45 -78.65 -88.18 6.14
C GLY A 45 -79.33 -86.83 6.30
N SER A 46 -80.44 -86.62 5.59
CA SER A 46 -81.29 -85.45 5.73
C SER A 46 -81.95 -85.41 7.11
N SER A 47 -81.73 -84.33 7.86
CA SER A 47 -82.73 -83.80 8.80
C SER A 47 -82.92 -82.33 8.48
N THR A 48 -83.98 -82.05 7.73
CA THR A 48 -84.48 -80.71 7.43
C THR A 48 -84.91 -80.00 8.71
N SER A 49 -84.25 -78.89 9.02
CA SER A 49 -84.74 -77.84 9.91
C SER A 49 -84.74 -76.52 9.12
N PRO A 50 -85.73 -75.63 9.27
CA PRO A 50 -86.00 -74.56 8.30
C PRO A 50 -84.84 -73.55 8.21
N ALA A 51 -84.44 -73.20 6.99
CA ALA A 51 -83.51 -72.11 6.74
C ALA A 51 -84.19 -70.77 7.06
N GLU A 52 -83.76 -70.16 8.16
CA GLU A 52 -84.10 -68.79 8.51
C GLU A 52 -83.49 -67.83 7.47
N SER A 53 -84.35 -67.20 6.68
CA SER A 53 -83.98 -66.20 5.66
C SER A 53 -83.73 -64.83 6.31
N GLY A 54 -82.68 -64.74 7.13
CA GLY A 54 -82.21 -63.48 7.72
C GLY A 54 -81.06 -62.84 6.93
N ILE A 55 -81.02 -61.50 6.89
CA ILE A 55 -79.88 -60.74 6.36
C ILE A 55 -78.63 -61.08 7.20
N LYS A 56 -77.50 -61.42 6.56
CA LYS A 56 -76.23 -61.73 7.23
C LYS A 56 -75.12 -60.83 6.74
N MET A 57 -74.29 -60.33 7.67
CA MET A 57 -73.15 -59.46 7.38
C MET A 57 -71.83 -60.07 7.86
N ALA A 58 -70.77 -59.85 7.08
CA ALA A 58 -69.38 -60.12 7.47
C ALA A 58 -68.49 -58.94 7.08
N ILE A 59 -67.38 -58.77 7.78
CA ILE A 59 -66.35 -57.76 7.53
C ILE A 59 -64.98 -58.43 7.39
N SER A 60 -64.17 -57.97 6.44
CA SER A 60 -62.80 -58.45 6.20
C SER A 60 -61.84 -57.27 5.98
N PRO A 61 -60.63 -57.28 6.60
CA PRO A 61 -60.17 -58.24 7.59
C PRO A 61 -60.94 -58.10 8.93
N ARG A 62 -60.94 -59.15 9.76
CA ARG A 62 -61.58 -59.11 11.11
C ARG A 62 -60.73 -58.35 12.14
N SER A 63 -59.44 -58.18 11.89
CA SER A 63 -58.52 -57.39 12.69
C SER A 63 -57.40 -56.85 11.80
N SER A 64 -56.89 -55.65 12.08
CA SER A 64 -55.69 -55.10 11.43
C SER A 64 -54.82 -54.30 12.40
N THR A 65 -53.57 -54.09 12.01
CA THR A 65 -52.63 -53.17 12.67
C THR A 65 -52.18 -52.15 11.63
N VAL A 66 -52.33 -50.86 11.94
CA VAL A 66 -52.09 -49.75 11.00
C VAL A 66 -51.17 -48.72 11.67
N SER A 67 -50.12 -48.28 10.99
CA SER A 67 -49.27 -47.20 11.52
C SER A 67 -50.00 -45.86 11.47
N ALA A 68 -49.68 -44.96 12.40
CA ALA A 68 -50.18 -43.58 12.40
C ALA A 68 -50.10 -42.94 11.00
N GLY A 69 -51.18 -42.27 10.56
CA GLY A 69 -51.31 -41.64 9.24
C GLY A 69 -51.42 -42.57 8.03
N SER A 70 -51.37 -43.90 8.22
CA SER A 70 -51.54 -44.89 7.14
C SER A 70 -53.01 -45.32 6.98
N THR A 71 -53.31 -46.05 5.90
CA THR A 71 -54.67 -46.48 5.56
C THR A 71 -54.82 -48.00 5.55
N GLN A 72 -56.05 -48.47 5.77
CA GLN A 72 -56.45 -49.88 5.68
C GLN A 72 -57.85 -49.99 5.06
N VAL A 73 -58.01 -50.88 4.08
CA VAL A 73 -59.32 -51.16 3.48
C VAL A 73 -60.06 -52.24 4.27
N TYR A 74 -61.33 -51.98 4.58
CA TYR A 74 -62.29 -52.93 5.12
C TYR A 74 -63.40 -53.18 4.10
N THR A 75 -63.81 -54.43 3.93
CA THR A 75 -64.87 -54.83 3.01
C THR A 75 -66.00 -55.49 3.78
N ALA A 76 -67.21 -54.94 3.65
CA ALA A 76 -68.43 -55.53 4.18
C ALA A 76 -69.08 -56.42 3.11
N THR A 77 -69.43 -57.66 3.46
CA THR A 77 -70.18 -58.58 2.59
C THR A 77 -71.56 -58.81 3.20
N LEU A 78 -72.61 -58.41 2.47
CA LEU A 78 -74.00 -58.57 2.89
C LEU A 78 -74.72 -59.62 2.03
N THR A 79 -75.34 -60.61 2.67
CA THR A 79 -76.15 -61.65 2.02
C THR A 79 -77.59 -61.61 2.53
N GLY A 80 -78.57 -62.02 1.71
CA GLY A 80 -79.99 -62.01 2.09
C GLY A 80 -80.76 -60.71 1.82
N SER A 81 -80.13 -59.67 1.26
CA SER A 81 -80.78 -58.42 0.79
C SER A 81 -80.30 -58.03 -0.62
N THR A 82 -81.14 -57.34 -1.40
CA THR A 82 -80.76 -56.71 -2.68
C THR A 82 -80.07 -55.35 -2.49
N ASP A 83 -80.39 -54.63 -1.41
CA ASP A 83 -79.65 -53.45 -0.98
C ASP A 83 -78.37 -53.89 -0.27
N LYS A 84 -77.21 -53.51 -0.83
CA LYS A 84 -75.87 -53.85 -0.35
C LYS A 84 -75.16 -52.70 0.37
N ALA A 85 -75.81 -51.55 0.50
CA ALA A 85 -75.20 -50.38 1.14
C ALA A 85 -75.02 -50.58 2.65
N VAL A 86 -73.96 -49.97 3.19
CA VAL A 86 -73.63 -49.98 4.61
C VAL A 86 -73.24 -48.59 5.08
N THR A 87 -73.49 -48.29 6.35
CA THR A 87 -72.88 -47.16 7.05
C THR A 87 -71.65 -47.65 7.79
N TRP A 88 -70.51 -47.01 7.57
CA TRP A 88 -69.27 -47.28 8.30
C TRP A 88 -69.13 -46.38 9.52
N LEU A 89 -68.74 -46.98 10.65
CA LEU A 89 -68.47 -46.28 11.89
C LEU A 89 -67.06 -46.63 12.40
N VAL A 90 -66.39 -45.65 13.00
CA VAL A 90 -65.19 -45.86 13.82
C VAL A 90 -65.61 -45.63 15.27
N ASN A 91 -65.60 -46.69 16.07
CA ASN A 91 -65.98 -46.70 17.48
C ASN A 91 -67.32 -45.98 17.74
N ASN A 92 -68.34 -46.39 16.98
CA ASN A 92 -69.70 -45.86 17.00
C ASN A 92 -69.88 -44.41 16.47
N VAL A 93 -68.85 -43.80 15.90
CA VAL A 93 -68.94 -42.51 15.19
C VAL A 93 -69.02 -42.76 13.69
N ALA A 94 -70.15 -42.41 13.06
CA ALA A 94 -70.31 -42.55 11.60
C ALA A 94 -69.23 -41.77 10.84
N GLY A 95 -68.51 -42.45 9.95
CA GLY A 95 -67.36 -41.89 9.21
C GLY A 95 -66.10 -41.62 10.05
N GLY A 96 -66.17 -41.76 11.38
CA GLY A 96 -65.08 -41.46 12.30
C GLY A 96 -64.78 -39.97 12.49
N ASN A 97 -63.63 -39.66 13.08
CA ASN A 97 -63.14 -38.28 13.28
C ASN A 97 -61.60 -38.23 13.34
N SER A 98 -61.01 -37.04 13.44
CA SER A 98 -59.55 -36.87 13.42
C SER A 98 -58.81 -37.53 14.61
N SER A 99 -59.49 -37.82 15.72
CA SER A 99 -58.88 -38.42 16.91
C SER A 99 -58.95 -39.95 16.92
N LEU A 100 -59.99 -40.54 16.31
CA LEU A 100 -60.20 -41.99 16.21
C LEU A 100 -59.71 -42.56 14.87
N GLY A 101 -59.59 -41.71 13.86
CA GLY A 101 -59.41 -42.07 12.45
C GLY A 101 -60.72 -41.92 11.69
N THR A 102 -60.63 -41.75 10.37
CA THR A 102 -61.79 -41.58 9.48
C THR A 102 -61.97 -42.81 8.59
N ILE A 103 -63.20 -43.14 8.23
CA ILE A 103 -63.49 -44.23 7.29
C ILE A 103 -64.43 -43.75 6.18
N SER A 104 -64.07 -44.01 4.93
CA SER A 104 -64.88 -43.63 3.77
C SER A 104 -66.11 -44.53 3.59
N SER A 105 -67.04 -44.13 2.72
CA SER A 105 -68.19 -44.96 2.31
C SER A 105 -67.79 -46.28 1.65
N ASP A 106 -66.60 -46.33 1.04
CA ASP A 106 -66.04 -47.52 0.40
C ASP A 106 -65.24 -48.41 1.37
N GLY A 107 -65.20 -48.05 2.67
CA GLY A 107 -64.53 -48.83 3.71
C GLY A 107 -63.02 -48.57 3.83
N LEU A 108 -62.48 -47.48 3.27
CA LEU A 108 -61.08 -47.08 3.46
C LEU A 108 -60.93 -46.35 4.79
N PHE A 109 -60.34 -47.00 5.78
CA PHE A 109 -59.95 -46.40 7.06
C PHE A 109 -58.61 -45.67 6.93
N THR A 110 -58.52 -44.46 7.49
CA THR A 110 -57.30 -43.66 7.63
C THR A 110 -57.03 -43.42 9.12
N ALA A 111 -55.91 -43.94 9.61
CA ALA A 111 -55.52 -43.75 11.00
C ALA A 111 -55.17 -42.29 11.29
N PRO A 112 -55.40 -41.78 12.51
CA PRO A 112 -54.90 -40.46 12.93
C PRO A 112 -53.39 -40.34 12.69
N ALA A 113 -52.92 -39.16 12.29
CA ALA A 113 -51.48 -38.88 12.17
C ALA A 113 -50.78 -38.86 13.54
N THR A 114 -51.53 -38.58 14.60
CA THR A 114 -51.05 -38.46 15.99
C THR A 114 -51.99 -39.22 16.94
N PRO A 115 -52.04 -40.56 16.86
CA PRO A 115 -52.89 -41.36 17.72
C PRO A 115 -52.37 -41.33 19.18
N PRO A 116 -53.26 -41.31 20.19
CA PRO A 116 -52.88 -41.64 21.57
C PRO A 116 -52.22 -43.03 21.65
N ASP A 117 -51.38 -43.24 22.67
CA ASP A 117 -50.62 -44.49 22.82
C ASP A 117 -51.53 -45.74 22.79
N ASN A 118 -51.22 -46.67 21.88
CA ASN A 118 -51.92 -47.94 21.68
C ASN A 118 -53.43 -47.80 21.38
N LEU A 119 -53.82 -46.81 20.59
CA LEU A 119 -55.20 -46.63 20.14
C LEU A 119 -55.75 -47.92 19.49
N SER A 120 -56.79 -48.50 20.10
CA SER A 120 -57.51 -49.66 19.56
C SER A 120 -58.96 -49.29 19.32
N GLU A 121 -59.37 -49.27 18.05
CA GLU A 121 -60.70 -48.85 17.64
C GLU A 121 -61.49 -50.02 17.03
N THR A 122 -62.80 -49.87 16.98
CA THR A 122 -63.71 -50.83 16.34
C THR A 122 -64.28 -50.24 15.06
N ILE A 123 -64.01 -50.86 13.92
CA ILE A 123 -64.64 -50.54 12.64
C ILE A 123 -65.93 -51.34 12.53
N THR A 124 -67.08 -50.67 12.43
CA THR A 124 -68.39 -51.32 12.32
C THR A 124 -69.04 -50.95 11.00
N ALA A 125 -69.46 -51.95 10.22
CA ALA A 125 -70.39 -51.77 9.11
C ALA A 125 -71.82 -52.08 9.61
N VAL A 126 -72.77 -51.19 9.35
CA VAL A 126 -74.20 -51.36 9.69
C VAL A 126 -75.01 -51.40 8.40
N SER A 127 -75.91 -52.37 8.25
CA SER A 127 -76.68 -52.53 7.01
C SER A 127 -77.72 -51.41 6.86
N HIS A 128 -77.89 -50.90 5.64
CA HIS A 128 -79.01 -50.01 5.32
C HIS A 128 -80.33 -50.76 5.23
N ALA A 129 -80.29 -52.01 4.75
CA ALA A 129 -81.48 -52.86 4.60
C ALA A 129 -82.10 -53.29 5.95
N ASP A 130 -81.27 -53.41 6.99
CA ASP A 130 -81.71 -53.65 8.37
C ASP A 130 -80.67 -53.10 9.35
N SER A 131 -81.01 -51.99 10.00
CA SER A 131 -80.11 -51.30 10.94
C SER A 131 -79.73 -52.14 12.18
N THR A 132 -80.40 -53.27 12.43
CA THR A 132 -80.04 -54.20 13.52
C THR A 132 -78.92 -55.16 13.12
N VAL A 133 -78.60 -55.27 11.83
CA VAL A 133 -77.54 -56.15 11.31
C VAL A 133 -76.24 -55.37 11.12
N SER A 134 -75.19 -55.80 11.82
CA SER A 134 -73.86 -55.21 11.73
C SER A 134 -72.75 -56.26 11.79
N ALA A 135 -71.55 -55.88 11.34
CA ALA A 135 -70.33 -56.64 11.54
C ALA A 135 -69.18 -55.70 11.93
N SER A 136 -68.35 -56.13 12.87
CA SER A 136 -67.26 -55.33 13.43
C SER A 136 -65.90 -55.98 13.25
N ALA A 137 -64.89 -55.15 13.05
CA ALA A 137 -63.48 -55.52 13.00
C ALA A 137 -62.68 -54.64 13.96
N ALA A 138 -61.64 -55.20 14.57
CA ALA A 138 -60.71 -54.42 15.39
C ALA A 138 -59.65 -53.75 14.50
N VAL A 139 -59.23 -52.54 14.85
CA VAL A 139 -58.02 -51.91 14.32
C VAL A 139 -57.15 -51.45 15.49
N THR A 140 -55.88 -51.83 15.47
CA THR A 140 -54.88 -51.28 16.40
C THR A 140 -54.01 -50.30 15.63
N VAL A 141 -53.94 -49.06 16.09
CA VAL A 141 -53.06 -48.05 15.51
C VAL A 141 -51.77 -48.01 16.30
N THR A 142 -50.64 -48.28 15.64
CA THR A 142 -49.31 -48.15 16.24
C THR A 142 -48.77 -46.74 16.00
N PRO A 143 -48.21 -46.05 17.01
CA PRO A 143 -47.54 -44.77 16.81
C PRO A 143 -46.48 -44.87 15.70
N GLY A 144 -46.34 -43.82 14.89
CA GLY A 144 -45.19 -43.70 14.00
C GLY A 144 -43.94 -43.54 14.86
N GLY A 145 -42.84 -44.23 14.51
CA GLY A 145 -41.61 -44.12 15.31
C GLY A 145 -41.14 -42.66 15.38
N VAL A 146 -40.86 -42.15 16.58
CA VAL A 146 -40.35 -40.78 16.77
C VAL A 146 -39.06 -40.62 15.97
N SER A 147 -39.00 -39.58 15.15
CA SER A 147 -37.80 -39.20 14.40
C SER A 147 -37.45 -37.75 14.65
N ILE A 148 -36.14 -37.46 14.71
CA ILE A 148 -35.60 -36.14 15.01
C ILE A 148 -34.50 -35.77 14.02
N SER A 149 -34.45 -34.50 13.61
CA SER A 149 -33.39 -33.93 12.76
C SER A 149 -32.99 -32.54 13.26
N ILE A 150 -31.78 -32.08 12.91
CA ILE A 150 -31.20 -30.79 13.32
C ILE A 150 -30.66 -30.03 12.11
N THR A 151 -30.83 -28.71 12.09
CA THR A 151 -30.26 -27.82 11.08
C THR A 151 -29.68 -26.56 11.75
N PRO A 152 -28.46 -26.11 11.39
CA PRO A 152 -27.50 -26.80 10.50
C PRO A 152 -26.87 -28.04 11.17
N THR A 153 -26.39 -29.01 10.37
CA THR A 153 -25.70 -30.21 10.88
C THR A 153 -24.21 -29.98 11.18
N SER A 154 -23.65 -28.87 10.70
CA SER A 154 -22.33 -28.39 11.12
C SER A 154 -22.21 -26.87 10.95
N ALA A 155 -21.34 -26.24 11.75
CA ALA A 155 -21.07 -24.81 11.65
C ALA A 155 -19.67 -24.43 12.17
N LYS A 156 -19.18 -23.27 11.74
CA LYS A 156 -18.06 -22.56 12.37
C LYS A 156 -18.61 -21.34 13.07
N VAL A 157 -18.30 -21.18 14.36
CA VAL A 157 -18.81 -20.08 15.19
C VAL A 157 -17.61 -19.40 15.85
N GLN A 158 -17.57 -18.07 15.83
CA GLN A 158 -16.51 -17.31 16.49
C GLN A 158 -16.75 -17.28 18.01
N ALA A 159 -15.69 -17.32 18.81
CA ALA A 159 -15.80 -17.18 20.27
C ALA A 159 -16.69 -15.98 20.66
N GLY A 160 -17.60 -16.17 21.61
CA GLY A 160 -18.57 -15.18 22.09
C GLY A 160 -19.75 -14.87 21.13
N SER A 161 -19.79 -15.44 19.92
CA SER A 161 -20.89 -15.22 18.97
C SER A 161 -22.01 -16.25 19.13
N THR A 162 -23.18 -15.94 18.55
CA THR A 162 -24.37 -16.80 18.60
C THR A 162 -24.71 -17.44 17.25
N LEU A 163 -25.25 -18.65 17.26
CA LEU A 163 -25.82 -19.32 16.09
C LEU A 163 -27.13 -20.04 16.45
N GLN A 164 -28.13 -19.92 15.59
CA GLN A 164 -29.42 -20.59 15.77
C GLN A 164 -29.37 -22.02 15.21
N PHE A 165 -29.73 -22.99 16.04
CA PHE A 165 -30.03 -24.36 15.65
C PHE A 165 -31.54 -24.61 15.75
N SER A 166 -32.07 -25.40 14.83
CA SER A 166 -33.47 -25.83 14.84
C SER A 166 -33.52 -27.35 14.84
N ALA A 167 -34.36 -27.92 15.70
CA ALA A 167 -34.67 -29.34 15.70
C ALA A 167 -36.12 -29.56 15.22
N THR A 168 -36.33 -30.59 14.41
CA THR A 168 -37.66 -31.01 13.94
C THR A 168 -37.92 -32.43 14.45
N VAL A 169 -38.97 -32.58 15.26
CA VAL A 169 -39.46 -33.86 15.79
C VAL A 169 -40.76 -34.21 15.07
N THR A 170 -40.89 -35.45 14.60
CA THR A 170 -42.11 -35.94 13.93
C THR A 170 -42.54 -37.31 14.45
N GLY A 171 -43.79 -37.69 14.23
CA GLY A 171 -44.36 -38.97 14.69
C GLY A 171 -44.94 -38.94 16.10
N THR A 172 -45.00 -37.76 16.73
CA THR A 172 -45.52 -37.51 18.09
C THR A 172 -46.21 -36.15 18.15
N THR A 173 -47.05 -35.91 19.16
CA THR A 173 -47.62 -34.60 19.48
C THR A 173 -46.69 -33.74 20.34
N ASP A 174 -45.73 -34.35 21.02
CA ASP A 174 -44.70 -33.63 21.77
C ASP A 174 -43.48 -33.38 20.89
N GLU A 175 -43.45 -32.21 20.26
CA GLU A 175 -42.38 -31.77 19.36
C GLU A 175 -41.20 -31.11 20.11
N THR A 176 -41.20 -31.12 21.45
CA THR A 176 -40.18 -30.45 22.25
C THR A 176 -38.89 -31.26 22.35
N VAL A 177 -37.77 -30.56 22.58
CA VAL A 177 -36.43 -31.15 22.68
C VAL A 177 -35.67 -30.68 23.91
N THR A 178 -34.77 -31.52 24.41
CA THR A 178 -33.70 -31.12 25.32
C THR A 178 -32.44 -30.82 24.52
N TRP A 179 -31.82 -29.67 24.76
CA TRP A 179 -30.56 -29.27 24.12
C TRP A 179 -29.37 -29.50 25.04
N LEU A 180 -28.29 -30.06 24.49
CA LEU A 180 -27.01 -30.25 25.16
C LEU A 180 -25.89 -29.60 24.33
N VAL A 181 -24.85 -29.13 25.02
CA VAL A 181 -23.57 -28.71 24.44
C VAL A 181 -22.48 -29.60 25.04
N ASN A 182 -21.81 -30.41 24.22
CA ASN A 182 -20.80 -31.39 24.66
C ASN A 182 -21.27 -32.20 25.89
N ASP A 183 -22.45 -32.83 25.75
CA ASP A 183 -23.12 -33.63 26.78
C ASP A 183 -23.57 -32.88 28.05
N VAL A 184 -23.47 -31.55 28.09
CA VAL A 184 -23.98 -30.71 29.18
C VAL A 184 -25.33 -30.11 28.78
N GLN A 185 -26.41 -30.46 29.49
CA GLN A 185 -27.75 -29.89 29.25
C GLN A 185 -27.73 -28.36 29.38
N GLY A 186 -28.16 -27.66 28.34
CA GLY A 186 -28.13 -26.19 28.24
C GLY A 186 -26.71 -25.59 28.10
N GLY A 187 -25.66 -26.39 28.24
CA GLY A 187 -24.27 -25.96 28.21
C GLY A 187 -23.83 -25.17 29.45
N ASN A 188 -22.64 -24.55 29.38
CA ASN A 188 -22.06 -23.71 30.43
C ASN A 188 -21.05 -22.70 29.85
N SER A 189 -20.35 -21.93 30.69
CA SER A 189 -19.41 -20.91 30.22
C SER A 189 -18.15 -21.43 29.51
N THR A 190 -17.79 -22.71 29.67
CA THR A 190 -16.57 -23.29 29.09
C THR A 190 -16.81 -23.93 27.73
N VAL A 191 -17.99 -24.54 27.51
CA VAL A 191 -18.37 -25.18 26.24
C VAL A 191 -19.37 -24.36 25.40
N GLY A 192 -19.96 -23.33 26.02
CA GLY A 192 -20.99 -22.47 25.43
C GLY A 192 -22.36 -22.85 25.97
N THR A 193 -23.34 -21.96 25.81
CA THR A 193 -24.71 -22.16 26.31
C THR A 193 -25.70 -22.23 25.16
N ILE A 194 -26.76 -23.02 25.30
CA ILE A 194 -27.84 -23.12 24.30
C ILE A 194 -29.21 -22.92 24.96
N SER A 195 -30.05 -22.07 24.36
CA SER A 195 -31.41 -21.82 24.86
C SER A 195 -32.36 -22.98 24.56
N SER A 196 -33.53 -23.01 25.20
CA SER A 196 -34.62 -23.94 24.87
C SER A 196 -35.13 -23.78 23.43
N SER A 197 -34.96 -22.59 22.84
CA SER A 197 -35.29 -22.32 21.43
C SER A 197 -34.15 -22.67 20.47
N GLY A 198 -33.02 -23.23 20.93
CA GLY A 198 -31.90 -23.64 20.09
C GLY A 198 -30.88 -22.55 19.73
N LEU A 199 -30.91 -21.38 20.40
CA LEU A 199 -29.90 -20.34 20.19
C LEU A 199 -28.64 -20.69 20.97
N PHE A 200 -27.59 -21.14 20.26
CA PHE A 200 -26.28 -21.42 20.82
C PHE A 200 -25.45 -20.14 20.94
N THR A 201 -24.74 -19.96 22.05
CA THR A 201 -23.75 -18.91 22.31
C THR A 201 -22.41 -19.57 22.61
N ALA A 202 -21.41 -19.34 21.76
CA ALA A 202 -20.06 -19.88 21.94
C ALA A 202 -19.39 -19.31 23.20
N PRO A 203 -18.46 -20.06 23.84
CA PRO A 203 -17.61 -19.55 24.91
C PRO A 203 -16.91 -18.25 24.52
N ALA A 204 -16.76 -17.31 25.46
CA ALA A 204 -16.01 -16.08 25.23
C ALA A 204 -14.50 -16.33 25.11
N ASN A 205 -13.98 -17.32 25.85
CA ASN A 205 -12.59 -17.75 25.78
C ASN A 205 -12.50 -19.01 24.92
N LEU A 206 -11.45 -19.12 24.09
CA LEU A 206 -11.26 -20.31 23.28
C LEU A 206 -11.00 -21.53 24.18
N PRO A 207 -11.82 -22.60 24.11
CA PRO A 207 -11.54 -23.83 24.84
C PRO A 207 -10.32 -24.54 24.26
N ASP A 208 -9.60 -25.31 25.11
CA ASP A 208 -8.42 -26.10 24.69
C ASP A 208 -8.74 -27.04 23.53
N ASN A 209 -9.98 -27.52 23.46
CA ASN A 209 -10.54 -28.24 22.32
C ASN A 209 -11.60 -27.36 21.64
N PRO A 210 -11.36 -26.85 20.41
CA PRO A 210 -12.30 -25.98 19.71
C PRO A 210 -13.48 -26.73 19.06
N PHE A 211 -13.64 -28.04 19.29
CA PHE A 211 -14.73 -28.82 18.72
C PHE A 211 -15.84 -29.06 19.75
N GLU A 212 -17.00 -28.47 19.48
CA GLU A 212 -18.21 -28.56 20.27
C GLU A 212 -19.28 -29.40 19.54
N THR A 213 -20.11 -30.12 20.29
CA THR A 213 -21.23 -30.91 19.76
C THR A 213 -22.54 -30.39 20.33
N ILE A 214 -23.46 -29.97 19.45
CA ILE A 214 -24.82 -29.59 19.85
C ILE A 214 -25.74 -30.78 19.65
N THR A 215 -26.37 -31.27 20.71
CA THR A 215 -27.27 -32.42 20.65
C THR A 215 -28.70 -32.01 20.99
N ALA A 216 -29.65 -32.40 20.14
CA ALA A 216 -31.08 -32.32 20.43
C ALA A 216 -31.60 -33.72 20.74
N ILE A 217 -32.27 -33.88 21.88
CA ILE A 217 -32.91 -35.12 22.33
C ILE A 217 -34.42 -34.92 22.35
N SER A 218 -35.19 -35.82 21.75
CA SER A 218 -36.66 -35.72 21.77
C SER A 218 -37.19 -35.95 23.20
N GLN A 219 -38.14 -35.11 23.65
CA GLN A 219 -38.82 -35.34 24.93
C GLN A 219 -39.86 -36.47 24.83
N ALA A 220 -40.47 -36.66 23.66
CA ALA A 220 -41.42 -37.74 23.40
C ALA A 220 -40.77 -39.13 23.44
N ASP A 221 -39.53 -39.26 22.95
CA ASP A 221 -38.73 -40.47 23.01
C ASP A 221 -37.26 -40.12 23.29
N PRO A 222 -36.83 -40.14 24.57
CA PRO A 222 -35.45 -39.83 24.95
C PRO A 222 -34.39 -40.77 24.36
N THR A 223 -34.78 -41.87 23.71
CA THR A 223 -33.85 -42.74 22.97
C THR A 223 -33.51 -42.19 21.58
N LYS A 224 -34.19 -41.13 21.13
CA LYS A 224 -33.96 -40.46 19.84
C LYS A 224 -33.24 -39.14 20.04
N SER A 225 -32.08 -39.02 19.41
CA SER A 225 -31.30 -37.78 19.38
C SER A 225 -30.64 -37.57 18.02
N THR A 226 -30.19 -36.33 17.80
CA THR A 226 -29.40 -35.93 16.64
C THR A 226 -28.39 -34.88 17.09
N SER A 227 -27.28 -34.75 16.36
CA SER A 227 -26.19 -33.86 16.75
C SER A 227 -25.68 -33.03 15.57
N ALA A 228 -25.20 -31.82 15.86
CA ALA A 228 -24.48 -30.96 14.95
C ALA A 228 -23.05 -30.69 15.45
N ALA A 229 -22.09 -30.69 14.53
CA ALA A 229 -20.69 -30.40 14.84
C ALA A 229 -20.39 -28.90 14.73
N VAL A 230 -19.85 -28.31 15.78
CA VAL A 230 -19.49 -26.88 15.83
C VAL A 230 -17.99 -26.75 16.03
N THR A 231 -17.34 -25.97 15.19
CA THR A 231 -15.94 -25.57 15.41
C THR A 231 -15.89 -24.13 15.89
N ILE A 232 -15.33 -23.91 17.07
CA ILE A 232 -15.10 -22.59 17.65
C ILE A 232 -13.78 -22.05 17.10
N SER A 233 -13.85 -20.98 16.33
CA SER A 233 -12.65 -20.26 15.88
C SER A 233 -12.35 -19.10 16.81
N SER A 234 -11.07 -18.90 17.14
CA SER A 234 -10.62 -17.67 17.79
C SER A 234 -10.98 -16.48 16.91
N SER A 235 -11.41 -15.40 17.55
CA SER A 235 -11.26 -14.11 16.91
C SER A 235 -9.78 -13.75 16.93
N THR A 236 -9.13 -13.64 15.77
CA THR A 236 -7.83 -12.98 15.71
C THR A 236 -8.08 -11.48 15.75
N ILE A 237 -8.19 -10.93 16.96
CA ILE A 237 -8.16 -9.47 17.11
C ILE A 237 -6.81 -9.03 16.55
N SER A 238 -6.83 -8.06 15.63
CA SER A 238 -5.60 -7.45 15.15
C SER A 238 -5.69 -5.94 15.31
N VAL A 239 -4.58 -5.35 15.73
CA VAL A 239 -4.45 -3.92 15.93
C VAL A 239 -3.36 -3.40 15.01
N SER A 240 -3.65 -2.34 14.27
CA SER A 240 -2.65 -1.62 13.47
C SER A 240 -2.71 -0.13 13.79
N VAL A 241 -1.55 0.54 13.73
CA VAL A 241 -1.43 1.98 13.95
C VAL A 241 -0.93 2.62 12.66
N ALA A 242 -1.59 3.71 12.25
CA ALA A 242 -1.21 4.53 11.10
C ALA A 242 -1.08 6.02 11.52
N PRO A 243 -0.07 6.75 11.01
CA PRO A 243 1.04 6.26 10.17
C PRO A 243 1.96 5.28 10.93
N LYS A 244 2.69 4.41 10.21
CA LYS A 244 3.63 3.44 10.83
C LYS A 244 4.90 4.11 11.39
N SER A 245 5.26 5.25 10.80
CA SER A 245 6.37 6.09 11.24
C SER A 245 6.01 7.56 11.04
N ALA A 246 6.45 8.43 11.92
CA ALA A 246 6.35 9.87 11.78
C ALA A 246 7.63 10.57 12.27
N THR A 247 7.88 11.78 11.78
CA THR A 247 8.90 12.68 12.33
C THR A 247 8.17 13.90 12.87
N VAL A 248 8.31 14.16 14.17
CA VAL A 248 7.53 15.19 14.87
C VAL A 248 8.48 16.10 15.64
N GLN A 249 8.41 17.40 15.39
CA GLN A 249 9.22 18.36 16.14
C GLN A 249 8.77 18.43 17.60
N ALA A 250 9.72 18.66 18.51
CA ALA A 250 9.48 18.83 19.93
C ALA A 250 8.38 19.87 20.18
N GLY A 251 7.41 19.52 21.04
CA GLY A 251 6.25 20.35 21.34
C GLY A 251 5.10 20.35 20.31
N LEU A 252 5.27 19.75 19.12
CA LEU A 252 4.20 19.63 18.12
C LEU A 252 3.41 18.33 18.28
N THR A 253 2.32 18.21 17.52
CA THR A 253 1.40 17.08 17.59
C THR A 253 1.31 16.30 16.28
N GLU A 254 1.09 15.00 16.38
CA GLU A 254 0.82 14.11 15.24
C GLU A 254 -0.37 13.21 15.55
N GLN A 255 -1.24 12.98 14.56
CA GLN A 255 -2.45 12.18 14.74
C GLN A 255 -2.20 10.72 14.34
N PHE A 256 -2.29 9.81 15.31
CA PHE A 256 -2.30 8.38 15.06
C PHE A 256 -3.72 7.83 15.07
N THR A 257 -3.98 6.88 14.19
CA THR A 257 -5.24 6.14 14.13
C THR A 257 -4.98 4.67 14.38
N ALA A 258 -5.70 4.07 15.33
CA ALA A 258 -5.69 2.63 15.55
C ALA A 258 -6.85 1.98 14.80
N THR A 259 -6.57 0.95 14.02
CA THR A 259 -7.60 0.09 13.41
C THR A 259 -7.61 -1.25 14.12
N VAL A 260 -8.73 -1.57 14.76
CA VAL A 260 -8.98 -2.86 15.43
C VAL A 260 -9.96 -3.68 14.58
N THR A 261 -9.59 -4.91 14.23
CA THR A 261 -10.48 -5.84 13.52
C THR A 261 -10.69 -7.12 14.32
N GLY A 262 -11.68 -7.95 13.94
CA GLY A 262 -12.01 -9.19 14.65
C GLY A 262 -12.96 -9.03 15.85
N THR A 263 -13.27 -7.81 16.29
CA THR A 263 -14.16 -7.56 17.44
C THR A 263 -15.13 -6.42 17.13
N THR A 264 -16.31 -6.43 17.78
CA THR A 264 -17.25 -5.31 17.75
C THR A 264 -16.83 -4.17 18.68
N ASN A 265 -16.04 -4.46 19.72
CA ASN A 265 -15.43 -3.47 20.59
C ASN A 265 -14.07 -3.06 20.03
N THR A 266 -14.01 -1.90 19.37
CA THR A 266 -12.80 -1.37 18.71
C THR A 266 -12.01 -0.39 19.57
N ALA A 267 -12.34 -0.25 20.86
CA ALA A 267 -11.63 0.65 21.76
C ALA A 267 -10.18 0.19 21.99
N VAL A 268 -9.27 1.16 22.14
CA VAL A 268 -7.85 0.93 22.43
C VAL A 268 -7.36 1.75 23.62
N VAL A 269 -6.29 1.30 24.25
CA VAL A 269 -5.50 2.04 25.23
C VAL A 269 -4.18 2.44 24.58
N TRP A 270 -3.83 3.72 24.65
CA TRP A 270 -2.62 4.27 24.04
C TRP A 270 -1.45 4.38 25.03
N PHE A 271 -0.25 4.11 24.53
CA PHE A 271 1.01 4.20 25.27
C PHE A 271 2.07 4.93 24.45
N VAL A 272 3.00 5.62 25.13
CA VAL A 272 4.24 6.14 24.57
C VAL A 272 5.40 5.53 25.35
N ASN A 273 6.30 4.79 24.70
CA ASN A 273 7.39 4.04 25.33
C ASN A 273 6.92 3.23 26.57
N ASP A 274 5.86 2.44 26.37
CA ASP A 274 5.23 1.61 27.41
C ASP A 274 4.61 2.36 28.62
N VAL A 275 4.53 3.69 28.56
CA VAL A 275 3.82 4.51 29.55
C VAL A 275 2.42 4.84 29.03
N GLN A 276 1.37 4.41 29.73
CA GLN A 276 -0.02 4.68 29.35
C GLN A 276 -0.27 6.20 29.28
N GLY A 277 -0.75 6.69 28.13
CA GLY A 277 -0.93 8.13 27.87
C GLY A 277 0.37 8.94 27.70
N GLY A 278 1.54 8.32 27.90
CA GLY A 278 2.85 8.96 27.81
C GLY A 278 3.21 9.84 29.01
N ASN A 279 4.28 10.63 28.88
CA ASN A 279 4.78 11.53 29.90
C ASN A 279 5.57 12.71 29.27
N SER A 280 6.03 13.66 30.09
CA SER A 280 6.78 14.82 29.59
C SER A 280 8.14 14.50 28.96
N THR A 281 8.70 13.30 29.20
CA THR A 281 10.01 12.89 28.68
C THR A 281 9.91 12.32 27.27
N TYR A 282 8.88 11.53 26.97
CA TYR A 282 8.70 10.86 25.68
C TYR A 282 7.58 11.46 24.82
N GLY A 283 6.80 12.38 25.39
CA GLY A 283 5.58 12.91 24.79
C GLY A 283 4.33 12.25 25.38
N THR A 284 3.19 12.91 25.19
CA THR A 284 1.87 12.44 25.66
C THR A 284 0.99 12.05 24.49
N ILE A 285 0.04 11.15 24.68
CA ILE A 285 -0.94 10.77 23.65
C ILE A 285 -2.36 10.75 24.21
N SER A 286 -3.30 11.35 23.47
CA SER A 286 -4.70 11.40 23.87
C SER A 286 -5.42 10.06 23.64
N THR A 287 -6.62 9.90 24.22
CA THR A 287 -7.48 8.73 23.97
C THR A 287 -7.93 8.61 22.51
N LEU A 288 -7.88 9.71 21.76
CA LEU A 288 -8.18 9.76 20.32
C LEU A 288 -6.94 9.57 19.45
N GLY A 289 -5.76 9.28 20.04
CA GLY A 289 -4.53 9.03 19.29
C GLY A 289 -3.75 10.28 18.86
N LEU A 290 -4.10 11.46 19.37
CA LEU A 290 -3.31 12.68 19.13
C LEU A 290 -2.05 12.65 20.02
N PHE A 291 -0.91 12.34 19.43
CA PHE A 291 0.39 12.40 20.07
C PHE A 291 0.89 13.84 20.15
N THR A 292 1.54 14.22 21.24
CA THR A 292 2.23 15.49 21.45
C THR A 292 3.66 15.17 21.83
N ALA A 293 4.62 15.57 20.98
CA ALA A 293 6.03 15.38 21.23
C ALA A 293 6.48 16.14 22.50
N PRO A 294 7.46 15.62 23.24
CA PRO A 294 7.98 16.30 24.43
C PRO A 294 8.59 17.66 24.05
N ALA A 295 8.63 18.60 25.00
CA ALA A 295 9.18 19.94 24.76
C ALA A 295 10.70 19.95 24.52
N THR A 296 11.40 18.89 24.90
CA THR A 296 12.83 18.68 24.65
C THR A 296 13.03 17.33 23.99
N VAL A 297 13.93 17.26 23.01
CA VAL A 297 14.27 15.98 22.36
C VAL A 297 14.80 15.01 23.43
N PRO A 298 14.23 13.80 23.56
CA PRO A 298 14.72 12.82 24.51
C PRO A 298 16.12 12.33 24.12
N ALA A 299 16.87 11.80 25.08
CA ALA A 299 18.23 11.26 24.84
C ALA A 299 18.28 10.19 23.73
N ASN A 300 17.16 9.47 23.53
CA ASN A 300 16.91 8.73 22.30
C ASN A 300 15.77 9.45 21.54
N PRO A 301 16.03 9.99 20.34
CA PRO A 301 15.00 10.73 19.59
C PRO A 301 13.89 9.81 19.08
N THR A 302 14.08 8.50 19.06
CA THR A 302 13.03 7.54 18.66
C THR A 302 12.13 7.20 19.83
N VAL A 303 10.83 7.50 19.71
CA VAL A 303 9.76 7.07 20.63
C VAL A 303 8.80 6.11 19.94
N ILE A 304 8.17 5.22 20.70
CA ILE A 304 7.24 4.21 20.21
C ILE A 304 5.84 4.57 20.71
N VAL A 305 4.92 4.80 19.77
CA VAL A 305 3.49 4.90 20.04
C VAL A 305 2.88 3.52 19.89
N LYS A 306 2.19 3.03 20.92
CA LYS A 306 1.54 1.71 20.93
C LYS A 306 0.06 1.84 21.24
N ALA A 307 -0.80 1.21 20.43
CA ALA A 307 -2.21 1.01 20.72
C ALA A 307 -2.45 -0.45 21.10
N THR A 308 -3.01 -0.69 22.28
CA THR A 308 -3.39 -2.03 22.77
C THR A 308 -4.90 -2.17 22.75
N SER A 309 -5.43 -3.30 22.27
CA SER A 309 -6.88 -3.55 22.27
C SER A 309 -7.43 -3.53 23.70
N TYR A 310 -8.53 -2.82 23.92
CA TYR A 310 -9.22 -2.84 25.21
C TYR A 310 -9.85 -4.21 25.49
N GLN A 311 -10.34 -4.87 24.43
CA GLN A 311 -11.02 -6.16 24.53
C GLN A 311 -10.04 -7.32 24.79
N ASP A 312 -8.83 -7.23 24.23
CA ASP A 312 -7.76 -8.21 24.42
C ASP A 312 -6.41 -7.50 24.57
N PRO A 313 -5.93 -7.32 25.82
CA PRO A 313 -4.68 -6.61 26.08
C PRO A 313 -3.41 -7.30 25.54
N THR A 314 -3.51 -8.53 25.04
CA THR A 314 -2.38 -9.24 24.43
C THR A 314 -2.12 -8.80 22.99
N GLU A 315 -3.09 -8.13 22.35
CA GLU A 315 -3.02 -7.66 20.97
C GLU A 315 -2.72 -6.15 20.89
N SER A 316 -1.72 -5.78 20.08
CA SER A 316 -1.31 -4.38 19.92
C SER A 316 -0.69 -4.08 18.56
N GLY A 317 -0.75 -2.80 18.18
CA GLY A 317 -0.04 -2.24 17.03
C GLY A 317 0.87 -1.10 17.47
N THR A 318 1.98 -0.90 16.75
CA THR A 318 2.97 0.14 17.08
C THR A 318 3.30 1.03 15.89
N ALA A 319 3.68 2.26 16.18
CA ALA A 319 4.30 3.20 15.25
C ALA A 319 5.56 3.80 15.88
N THR A 320 6.55 4.14 15.06
CA THR A 320 7.76 4.85 15.49
C THR A 320 7.61 6.35 15.26
N VAL A 321 8.11 7.15 16.18
CA VAL A 321 8.16 8.61 16.03
C VAL A 321 9.58 9.09 16.29
N ILE A 322 10.15 9.79 15.33
CA ILE A 322 11.43 10.48 15.50
C ILE A 322 11.13 11.90 15.97
N VAL A 323 11.50 12.22 17.20
CA VAL A 323 11.38 13.56 17.77
C VAL A 323 12.57 14.40 17.32
N THR A 324 12.30 15.45 16.56
CA THR A 324 13.31 16.43 16.15
C THR A 324 13.24 17.68 17.04
N PRO A 325 14.29 18.51 17.11
CA PRO A 325 14.23 19.78 17.83
C PRO A 325 13.06 20.66 17.36
N SER A 326 12.54 21.51 18.25
CA SER A 326 11.54 22.52 17.88
C SER A 326 12.16 23.50 16.88
N GLY A 327 12.00 23.25 15.60
CA GLY A 327 12.28 24.23 14.55
C GLY A 327 11.05 25.10 14.38
N THR A 328 11.09 26.32 14.91
CA THR A 328 10.14 27.36 14.47
C THR A 328 10.37 27.56 12.96
N PRO A 329 9.34 27.70 12.12
CA PRO A 329 9.53 28.23 10.78
C PRO A 329 10.23 29.60 10.88
N GLY A 330 11.47 29.70 10.37
CA GLY A 330 12.32 30.88 10.49
C GLY A 330 13.00 31.04 11.85
N ILE A 331 13.90 30.12 12.23
CA ILE A 331 14.89 30.41 13.28
C ILE A 331 16.20 30.82 12.61
N ASP A 332 16.60 32.05 12.89
CA ASP A 332 17.94 32.57 12.62
C ASP A 332 18.94 31.98 13.62
N TYR A 333 19.92 31.24 13.11
CA TYR A 333 21.10 30.77 13.82
C TYR A 333 22.34 31.50 13.32
N TYR A 334 23.33 31.66 14.18
CA TYR A 334 24.50 32.48 13.89
C TYR A 334 25.78 31.67 14.06
N VAL A 335 26.64 31.77 13.06
CA VAL A 335 27.98 31.19 13.01
C VAL A 335 28.99 32.33 12.89
N SER A 336 30.05 32.29 13.67
CA SER A 336 31.13 33.28 13.66
C SER A 336 32.47 32.61 13.95
N PRO A 337 33.58 33.01 13.29
CA PRO A 337 34.89 32.41 13.59
C PRO A 337 35.39 32.74 15.00
N THR A 338 34.79 33.70 15.69
CA THR A 338 35.06 34.05 17.10
C THR A 338 34.03 33.47 18.08
N GLY A 339 33.06 32.71 17.58
CA GLY A 339 32.03 32.04 18.36
C GLY A 339 32.53 30.83 19.14
N GLY A 340 31.59 30.04 19.69
CA GLY A 340 31.88 28.81 20.42
C GLY A 340 30.77 27.78 20.28
N ASP A 341 31.13 26.55 19.90
CA ASP A 341 30.18 25.43 19.67
C ASP A 341 29.53 24.89 20.97
N SER A 342 29.81 25.50 22.12
CA SER A 342 29.06 25.25 23.36
C SER A 342 27.88 26.21 23.55
N GLY A 343 27.71 27.19 22.66
CA GLY A 343 26.62 28.17 22.66
C GLY A 343 25.31 27.61 22.13
N ASP A 344 24.29 28.47 22.09
CA ASP A 344 22.94 28.13 21.59
C ASP A 344 22.71 28.55 20.13
N GLY A 345 23.73 29.11 19.47
CA GLY A 345 23.61 29.58 18.08
C GLY A 345 22.84 30.90 17.96
N SER A 346 22.54 31.58 19.07
CA SER A 346 21.95 32.92 19.07
C SER A 346 22.95 33.98 18.60
N PRO A 347 22.51 35.20 18.21
CA PRO A 347 23.45 36.26 17.84
C PRO A 347 24.42 36.65 18.97
N ALA A 348 24.03 36.43 20.23
CA ALA A 348 24.88 36.71 21.39
C ALA A 348 25.90 35.59 21.67
N HIS A 349 25.58 34.35 21.28
CA HIS A 349 26.43 33.18 21.45
C HIS A 349 26.49 32.36 20.15
N PRO A 350 27.05 32.93 19.07
CA PRO A 350 27.13 32.24 17.80
C PRO A 350 28.01 31.00 17.92
N TRP A 351 27.68 29.98 17.14
CA TRP A 351 28.53 28.80 17.01
C TRP A 351 29.83 29.15 16.27
N ALA A 352 30.88 28.39 16.52
CA ALA A 352 32.18 28.59 15.89
C ALA A 352 32.25 27.97 14.49
N THR A 353 31.49 26.91 14.24
CA THR A 353 31.59 26.11 13.03
C THR A 353 30.25 25.89 12.35
N LEU A 354 30.28 25.87 11.01
CA LEU A 354 29.10 25.59 10.20
C LEU A 354 28.67 24.12 10.33
N ASN A 355 29.61 23.19 10.51
CA ASN A 355 29.32 21.78 10.73
C ASN A 355 28.56 21.56 12.05
N HIS A 356 28.87 22.33 13.10
CA HIS A 356 28.10 22.27 14.33
C HIS A 356 26.68 22.82 14.11
N ALA A 357 26.54 23.94 13.39
CA ALA A 357 25.22 24.47 13.05
C ALA A 357 24.37 23.45 12.28
N ASP A 358 24.89 22.85 11.20
CA ASP A 358 24.21 21.81 10.41
C ASP A 358 23.71 20.64 11.29
N ALA A 359 24.51 20.20 12.26
CA ALA A 359 24.13 19.11 13.16
C ALA A 359 23.01 19.46 14.16
N MET A 360 22.72 20.75 14.37
CA MET A 360 21.80 21.23 15.41
C MET A 360 20.47 21.75 14.86
N ILE A 361 20.40 22.05 13.57
CA ILE A 361 19.24 22.65 12.93
C ILE A 361 18.30 21.60 12.30
N GLY A 362 17.17 22.08 11.79
CA GLY A 362 16.20 21.30 11.02
C GLY A 362 15.50 22.16 9.97
N PRO A 363 14.46 21.64 9.29
CA PRO A 363 13.76 22.36 8.22
C PRO A 363 13.32 23.78 8.61
N GLY A 364 13.52 24.74 7.70
CA GLY A 364 13.14 26.14 7.88
C GLY A 364 14.15 27.00 8.65
N ALA A 365 15.34 26.46 8.96
CA ALA A 365 16.41 27.21 9.60
C ALA A 365 17.11 28.17 8.63
N VAL A 366 17.46 29.36 9.12
CA VAL A 366 18.33 30.31 8.43
C VAL A 366 19.63 30.42 9.22
N VAL A 367 20.75 30.04 8.64
CA VAL A 367 22.07 30.07 9.28
C VAL A 367 22.86 31.24 8.71
N HIS A 368 22.91 32.31 9.50
CA HIS A 368 23.72 33.50 9.28
C HIS A 368 25.18 33.23 9.60
N VAL A 369 26.06 33.37 8.62
CA VAL A 369 27.49 33.16 8.75
C VAL A 369 28.20 34.51 8.68
N ALA A 370 28.74 34.93 9.81
CA ALA A 370 29.41 36.21 9.94
C ALA A 370 30.70 36.26 9.11
N PRO A 371 31.11 37.45 8.64
CA PRO A 371 32.36 37.62 7.92
C PRO A 371 33.58 37.14 8.71
N GLY A 372 34.51 36.51 7.99
CA GLY A 372 35.77 36.05 8.53
C GLY A 372 36.23 34.73 7.90
N THR A 373 37.37 34.23 8.36
CA THR A 373 38.01 33.05 7.79
C THR A 373 37.67 31.80 8.59
N TYR A 374 37.09 30.81 7.93
CA TYR A 374 36.82 29.48 8.46
C TYR A 374 37.73 28.47 7.75
N THR A 375 38.48 27.68 8.51
CA THR A 375 39.56 26.84 7.96
C THR A 375 39.23 25.33 7.96
N GLN A 376 38.03 24.97 8.41
CA GLN A 376 37.58 23.58 8.50
C GLN A 376 36.74 23.24 7.27
N ALA A 377 36.93 22.05 6.71
CA ALA A 377 36.07 21.56 5.64
C ALA A 377 34.60 21.55 6.10
N VAL A 378 33.71 21.92 5.19
CA VAL A 378 32.28 22.07 5.49
C VAL A 378 31.53 20.84 4.99
N TYR A 379 30.73 20.24 5.87
CA TYR A 379 29.85 19.11 5.57
C TYR A 379 28.43 19.48 5.96
N LEU A 380 27.54 19.54 4.98
CA LEU A 380 26.12 19.87 5.16
C LEU A 380 25.28 18.61 4.94
N THR A 381 24.60 18.17 5.98
CA THR A 381 23.82 16.93 6.01
C THR A 381 22.36 17.15 6.39
N ALA A 382 22.03 18.29 6.98
CA ALA A 382 20.66 18.64 7.30
C ALA A 382 19.85 18.89 6.03
N SER A 383 18.63 18.35 5.99
CA SER A 383 17.68 18.57 4.90
C SER A 383 16.54 19.46 5.37
N GLY A 384 16.12 20.37 4.49
CA GLY A 384 14.87 21.09 4.61
C GLY A 384 13.69 20.27 4.07
N THR A 385 12.60 20.98 3.81
CA THR A 385 11.45 20.46 3.06
C THR A 385 11.03 21.47 2.01
N SER A 386 10.22 21.06 1.05
CA SER A 386 9.71 21.96 0.00
C SER A 386 8.96 23.21 0.51
N SER A 387 8.41 23.16 1.73
CA SER A 387 7.75 24.31 2.37
C SER A 387 8.61 25.04 3.40
N GLN A 388 9.74 24.44 3.79
CA GLN A 388 10.65 24.95 4.81
C GLN A 388 12.10 24.56 4.43
N PRO A 389 12.68 25.20 3.40
CA PRO A 389 14.07 24.98 3.04
C PRO A 389 15.01 25.45 4.17
N ILE A 390 16.23 24.94 4.20
CA ILE A 390 17.29 25.46 5.08
C ILE A 390 18.15 26.44 4.28
N GLU A 391 18.41 27.62 4.81
CA GLU A 391 19.24 28.63 4.17
C GLU A 391 20.58 28.77 4.91
N TYR A 392 21.70 28.54 4.22
CA TYR A 392 23.04 28.86 4.70
C TYR A 392 23.51 30.14 4.00
N ILE A 393 23.67 31.23 4.76
CA ILE A 393 23.86 32.57 4.20
C ILE A 393 25.12 33.21 4.76
N SER A 394 26.02 33.66 3.88
CA SER A 394 27.03 34.63 4.26
C SER A 394 26.39 36.01 4.45
N ASP A 395 26.45 36.59 5.65
CA ASP A 395 25.81 37.87 5.99
C ASP A 395 26.23 39.03 5.08
N ILE A 396 27.45 38.93 4.56
CA ILE A 396 27.98 39.79 3.52
C ILE A 396 28.43 38.86 2.40
N THR A 397 27.96 39.05 1.16
CA THR A 397 28.45 38.28 0.01
C THR A 397 29.98 38.28 -0.02
N TRP A 398 30.57 37.10 -0.01
CA TRP A 398 32.01 36.81 0.03
C TRP A 398 32.73 37.25 1.32
N GLY A 399 31.97 37.61 2.35
CA GLY A 399 32.46 37.97 3.68
C GLY A 399 32.86 36.76 4.51
N ALA A 400 32.07 35.69 4.49
CA ALA A 400 32.43 34.40 5.07
C ALA A 400 33.32 33.63 4.08
N LYS A 401 34.59 33.46 4.45
CA LYS A 401 35.64 32.87 3.61
C LYS A 401 36.00 31.49 4.12
N PHE A 402 35.71 30.46 3.34
CA PHE A 402 36.13 29.10 3.59
C PHE A 402 37.50 28.90 2.96
N VAL A 403 38.55 28.91 3.78
CA VAL A 403 39.95 28.73 3.37
C VAL A 403 40.40 27.38 3.92
N ILE A 404 40.05 26.31 3.20
CA ILE A 404 40.08 24.97 3.75
C ILE A 404 41.51 24.42 3.85
N ARG A 405 41.84 23.90 5.04
CA ARG A 405 43.13 23.25 5.32
C ARG A 405 43.00 21.73 5.35
N GLY A 406 44.07 21.06 4.96
CA GLY A 406 44.14 19.60 4.91
C GLY A 406 43.75 19.03 3.54
N SER A 407 43.87 17.70 3.43
CA SER A 407 43.53 16.96 2.21
C SER A 407 42.08 16.52 2.26
N ASN A 408 41.20 17.20 1.52
CA ASN A 408 39.77 16.91 1.43
C ASN A 408 39.37 16.83 -0.04
N ASP A 409 38.50 15.90 -0.42
CA ASP A 409 38.06 15.85 -1.83
C ASP A 409 37.30 17.13 -2.22
N SER A 410 36.48 17.67 -1.31
CA SER A 410 35.72 18.91 -1.49
C SER A 410 35.96 19.88 -0.34
N CYS A 411 36.01 21.18 -0.65
CA CYS A 411 36.08 22.24 0.36
C CYS A 411 34.75 22.39 1.12
N VAL A 412 33.64 22.36 0.37
CA VAL A 412 32.27 22.25 0.88
C VAL A 412 31.63 21.03 0.24
N TYR A 413 31.05 20.14 1.06
CA TYR A 413 30.30 18.99 0.60
C TYR A 413 28.92 18.95 1.25
N SER A 414 27.88 18.99 0.42
CA SER A 414 26.50 18.87 0.86
C SER A 414 25.84 17.58 0.34
N ILE A 415 25.10 16.91 1.21
CA ILE A 415 24.16 15.84 0.87
C ILE A 415 22.72 16.18 1.30
N GLY A 416 22.52 17.36 1.91
CA GLY A 416 21.21 17.83 2.33
C GLY A 416 20.33 18.23 1.15
N SER A 417 19.04 17.88 1.22
CA SER A 417 18.02 18.25 0.23
C SER A 417 17.19 19.44 0.70
N TYR A 418 16.59 20.19 -0.23
CA TYR A 418 15.86 21.44 0.07
C TYR A 418 16.68 22.43 0.90
N ILE A 419 17.89 22.73 0.42
CA ILE A 419 18.78 23.71 1.06
C ILE A 419 19.22 24.79 0.08
N GLU A 420 19.62 25.93 0.62
CA GLU A 420 20.20 27.04 -0.12
C GLU A 420 21.60 27.38 0.41
N ILE A 421 22.60 27.50 -0.47
CA ILE A 421 23.97 27.86 -0.14
C ILE A 421 24.29 29.19 -0.80
N ILE A 422 24.39 30.25 0.02
CA ILE A 422 24.28 31.64 -0.45
C ILE A 422 25.50 32.48 -0.08
N GLY A 423 26.21 32.97 -1.09
CA GLY A 423 27.11 34.11 -0.94
C GLY A 423 28.47 33.82 -0.31
N PHE A 424 28.94 32.58 -0.27
CA PHE A 424 30.23 32.24 0.33
C PHE A 424 31.41 32.50 -0.60
N ASP A 425 32.58 32.79 -0.02
CA ASP A 425 33.89 32.79 -0.69
C ASP A 425 34.58 31.46 -0.33
N ILE A 426 34.91 30.64 -1.32
CA ILE A 426 35.35 29.25 -1.15
C ILE A 426 36.66 29.02 -1.88
N THR A 427 37.69 28.65 -1.12
CA THR A 427 39.04 28.41 -1.63
C THR A 427 39.81 27.38 -0.78
N GLU A 428 40.92 26.87 -1.30
CA GLU A 428 41.86 26.04 -0.54
C GLU A 428 42.96 26.90 0.10
N ASP A 429 43.52 26.46 1.23
CA ASP A 429 44.73 27.08 1.76
C ASP A 429 45.89 26.81 0.79
N PRO A 430 46.55 27.84 0.21
CA PRO A 430 47.54 27.65 -0.86
C PRO A 430 48.82 26.93 -0.40
N THR A 431 49.00 26.74 0.92
CA THR A 431 50.18 26.08 1.49
C THR A 431 49.88 24.71 2.07
N ARG A 432 48.61 24.43 2.37
CA ARG A 432 48.20 23.31 3.22
C ARG A 432 46.85 22.69 2.84
N GLY A 433 46.16 23.23 1.83
CA GLY A 433 44.90 22.76 1.30
C GLY A 433 45.11 21.96 0.03
N SER A 434 44.20 21.01 -0.21
CA SER A 434 44.18 20.19 -1.41
C SER A 434 42.72 19.81 -1.64
N CYS A 435 41.91 20.77 -2.10
CA CYS A 435 40.54 20.55 -2.51
C CYS A 435 40.51 20.30 -4.02
N ARG A 436 40.09 19.10 -4.41
CA ARG A 436 39.85 18.79 -5.83
C ARG A 436 38.57 19.45 -6.33
N ILE A 437 37.60 19.58 -5.44
CA ILE A 437 36.31 20.22 -5.68
C ILE A 437 36.09 21.39 -4.71
N GLY A 438 35.57 22.51 -5.18
CA GLY A 438 35.25 23.64 -4.30
C GLY A 438 33.97 23.41 -3.52
N LEU A 439 32.85 23.37 -4.24
CA LEU A 439 31.53 23.09 -3.67
C LEU A 439 30.93 21.89 -4.39
N ARG A 440 30.68 20.81 -3.63
CA ARG A 440 29.97 19.62 -4.10
C ARG A 440 28.60 19.56 -3.44
N THR A 441 27.53 19.33 -4.19
CA THR A 441 26.22 18.98 -3.64
C THR A 441 25.64 17.75 -4.31
N GLU A 442 25.00 16.90 -3.52
CA GLU A 442 24.34 15.66 -3.95
C GLU A 442 22.89 15.53 -3.48
N GLY A 443 22.33 16.56 -2.84
CA GLY A 443 20.92 16.61 -2.47
C GLY A 443 20.01 17.01 -3.64
N GLU A 444 18.72 16.74 -3.50
CA GLU A 444 17.67 17.22 -4.42
C GLU A 444 17.12 18.59 -3.98
N HIS A 445 16.57 19.34 -4.94
CA HIS A 445 16.01 20.68 -4.71
C HIS A 445 16.97 21.64 -4.00
N VAL A 446 18.25 21.64 -4.42
CA VAL A 446 19.29 22.52 -3.85
C VAL A 446 19.42 23.78 -4.67
N THR A 447 19.54 24.93 -4.00
CA THR A 447 19.89 26.22 -4.60
C THR A 447 21.32 26.60 -4.21
N VAL A 448 22.19 26.83 -5.18
CA VAL A 448 23.54 27.34 -4.95
C VAL A 448 23.64 28.70 -5.64
N GLN A 449 23.79 29.76 -4.86
CA GLN A 449 23.72 31.11 -5.43
C GLN A 449 24.73 32.11 -4.87
N LYS A 450 25.21 32.99 -5.74
CA LYS A 450 26.09 34.13 -5.38
C LYS A 450 27.42 33.74 -4.73
N ASN A 451 27.82 32.48 -4.82
CA ASN A 451 29.09 32.02 -4.26
C ASN A 451 30.25 32.40 -5.19
N TYR A 452 31.43 32.62 -4.60
CA TYR A 452 32.69 32.77 -5.31
C TYR A 452 33.59 31.59 -4.98
N VAL A 453 33.81 30.70 -5.95
CA VAL A 453 34.69 29.54 -5.77
C VAL A 453 35.95 29.75 -6.59
N HIS A 454 37.11 29.72 -5.94
CA HIS A 454 38.34 30.06 -6.63
C HIS A 454 39.61 29.42 -6.07
N ASP A 455 40.64 29.46 -6.90
CA ASP A 455 42.02 29.14 -6.53
C ASP A 455 42.20 27.70 -6.05
N LEU A 456 41.56 26.74 -6.72
CA LEU A 456 41.58 25.33 -6.32
C LEU A 456 42.51 24.49 -7.18
N ASN A 457 42.91 23.34 -6.63
CA ASN A 457 43.69 22.33 -7.33
C ASN A 457 45.06 22.87 -7.82
N ARG A 458 45.70 23.70 -6.98
CA ARG A 458 47.00 24.34 -7.25
C ARG A 458 48.21 23.48 -6.86
N ASP A 459 47.99 22.40 -6.12
CA ASP A 459 49.05 21.47 -5.75
C ASP A 459 49.53 20.65 -6.95
N SER A 460 50.75 20.93 -7.40
CA SER A 460 51.44 20.22 -8.48
C SER A 460 51.64 18.70 -8.26
N THR A 461 51.40 18.18 -7.04
CA THR A 461 51.46 16.75 -6.71
C THR A 461 50.14 16.03 -6.92
N ILE A 462 49.01 16.75 -6.93
CA ILE A 462 47.77 16.26 -7.52
C ILE A 462 48.06 16.22 -9.01
N SER A 463 48.03 15.02 -9.62
CA SER A 463 48.12 14.95 -11.07
C SER A 463 46.90 15.71 -11.60
N SER A 464 47.12 16.94 -12.05
CA SER A 464 46.03 17.87 -12.40
C SER A 464 45.10 17.28 -13.48
N CYS A 465 45.49 16.20 -14.16
CA CYS A 465 44.62 15.50 -15.12
C CYS A 465 44.45 14.01 -14.83
N ALA A 466 44.46 13.60 -13.55
CA ALA A 466 44.06 12.25 -13.17
C ALA A 466 42.60 11.97 -13.57
N SER A 467 42.26 10.69 -13.72
CA SER A 467 40.89 10.23 -14.00
C SER A 467 39.88 10.63 -12.93
N ALA A 468 40.32 11.04 -11.73
CA ALA A 468 39.44 11.58 -10.71
C ALA A 468 38.80 12.91 -11.16
N GLY A 469 39.48 13.73 -11.98
CA GLY A 469 39.01 15.05 -12.43
C GLY A 469 38.98 16.11 -11.32
N GLY A 470 38.26 17.21 -11.51
CA GLY A 470 38.06 18.28 -10.51
C GLY A 470 37.04 19.31 -10.97
N ALA A 471 36.51 20.10 -10.04
CA ALA A 471 35.51 21.12 -10.34
C ALA A 471 35.57 22.30 -9.38
N GLY A 472 35.29 23.52 -9.83
CA GLY A 472 34.94 24.58 -8.89
C GLY A 472 33.65 24.22 -8.17
N MET A 473 32.60 23.96 -8.95
CA MET A 473 31.30 23.51 -8.46
C MET A 473 30.90 22.20 -9.11
N LEU A 474 30.62 21.18 -8.30
CA LEU A 474 30.07 19.90 -8.70
C LEU A 474 28.64 19.77 -8.16
N ILE A 475 27.65 19.76 -9.04
CA ILE A 475 26.26 19.47 -8.71
C ILE A 475 25.96 18.09 -9.26
N ASP A 476 25.72 17.09 -8.42
CA ASP A 476 25.65 15.68 -8.83
C ASP A 476 24.47 14.98 -8.12
N SER A 477 24.13 13.77 -8.53
CA SER A 477 23.21 12.84 -7.85
C SER A 477 23.79 11.43 -7.71
N GLN A 478 25.13 11.34 -7.63
CA GLN A 478 25.87 10.09 -7.48
C GLN A 478 25.40 9.20 -6.32
N LEU A 479 25.16 9.78 -5.14
CA LEU A 479 24.73 9.05 -3.95
C LEU A 479 23.30 8.48 -4.08
N ASP A 480 22.38 9.23 -4.67
CA ASP A 480 21.02 8.80 -4.93
C ASP A 480 20.59 9.24 -6.34
N PRO A 481 20.55 8.30 -7.31
CA PRO A 481 20.15 8.60 -8.67
C PRO A 481 18.71 9.08 -8.85
N SER A 482 17.87 8.96 -7.82
CA SER A 482 16.51 9.50 -7.84
C SER A 482 16.45 10.99 -7.51
N HIS A 483 17.53 11.57 -6.98
CA HIS A 483 17.62 13.01 -6.75
C HIS A 483 17.62 13.77 -8.08
N GLU A 484 16.73 14.75 -8.15
CA GLU A 484 16.57 15.65 -9.28
C GLU A 484 16.43 17.10 -8.77
N TYR A 485 16.47 18.07 -9.69
CA TYR A 485 16.26 19.49 -9.43
C TYR A 485 17.39 20.16 -8.66
N ALA A 486 18.10 21.07 -9.32
CA ALA A 486 19.02 21.99 -8.67
C ALA A 486 19.00 23.34 -9.39
N THR A 487 19.21 24.41 -8.64
CA THR A 487 19.35 25.77 -9.18
C THR A 487 20.75 26.27 -8.88
N VAL A 488 21.46 26.74 -9.91
CA VAL A 488 22.79 27.34 -9.81
C VAL A 488 22.69 28.75 -10.35
N ASP A 489 22.65 29.76 -9.49
CA ASP A 489 22.39 31.14 -9.93
C ASP A 489 23.45 32.15 -9.47
N SER A 490 23.89 33.00 -10.40
CA SER A 490 24.72 34.18 -10.06
C SER A 490 26.04 33.84 -9.34
N ASN A 491 26.58 32.63 -9.52
CA ASN A 491 27.86 32.25 -8.94
C ASN A 491 29.02 32.72 -9.83
N VAL A 492 30.20 32.88 -9.22
CA VAL A 492 31.46 33.13 -9.91
C VAL A 492 32.41 31.98 -9.60
N VAL A 493 32.95 31.33 -10.62
CA VAL A 493 33.97 30.29 -10.47
C VAL A 493 35.20 30.71 -11.26
N ASP A 494 36.34 30.80 -10.61
CA ASP A 494 37.58 31.35 -11.18
C ASP A 494 38.83 30.55 -10.80
N ASP A 495 39.75 30.37 -11.74
CA ASP A 495 41.07 29.76 -11.49
C ASP A 495 41.01 28.36 -10.89
N ILE A 496 40.28 27.47 -11.53
CA ILE A 496 40.20 26.07 -11.12
C ILE A 496 41.19 25.24 -11.95
N GLY A 497 42.21 24.73 -11.26
CA GLY A 497 43.32 23.98 -11.85
C GLY A 497 44.66 24.72 -11.80
N GLY A 498 45.73 23.99 -12.12
CA GLY A 498 47.10 24.36 -11.75
C GLY A 498 47.89 25.14 -12.79
N LYS A 499 47.28 25.59 -13.90
CA LYS A 499 48.01 26.26 -15.00
C LYS A 499 47.50 27.66 -15.29
N ALA A 500 48.33 28.64 -14.91
CA ALA A 500 48.13 30.05 -15.21
C ALA A 500 47.94 30.34 -16.72
N PRO A 501 47.14 31.37 -17.07
CA PRO A 501 46.87 31.74 -18.46
C PRO A 501 48.17 32.14 -19.20
N GLY A 502 48.48 31.47 -20.31
CA GLY A 502 49.56 31.86 -21.21
C GLY A 502 50.38 30.76 -21.90
N TYR A 503 50.08 29.46 -21.71
CA TYR A 503 50.92 28.39 -22.25
C TYR A 503 50.13 27.33 -23.05
N ALA A 504 50.81 26.80 -24.07
CA ALA A 504 50.31 25.95 -25.15
C ALA A 504 49.39 24.78 -24.74
N ALA A 505 48.51 24.40 -25.69
CA ALA A 505 47.68 23.20 -25.75
C ALA A 505 47.29 22.60 -24.38
N HIS A 506 46.09 22.95 -23.92
CA HIS A 506 45.48 22.38 -22.72
C HIS A 506 45.41 20.86 -22.83
N THR A 507 46.18 20.15 -22.01
CA THR A 507 46.23 18.68 -21.97
C THR A 507 45.22 18.08 -20.99
N CYS A 508 44.52 18.93 -20.23
CA CYS A 508 43.56 18.52 -19.22
C CYS A 508 42.14 18.60 -19.73
N HIS A 509 41.40 17.51 -19.57
CA HIS A 509 40.00 17.43 -20.01
C HIS A 509 39.02 17.23 -18.84
N TYR A 510 39.52 17.16 -17.61
CA TYR A 510 38.77 16.66 -16.45
C TYR A 510 38.66 17.65 -15.29
N ILE A 511 39.23 18.86 -15.41
CA ILE A 511 39.07 19.94 -14.42
C ILE A 511 38.20 21.03 -15.01
N HIS A 512 37.04 21.25 -14.40
CA HIS A 512 36.03 22.16 -14.92
C HIS A 512 35.75 23.28 -13.91
N ASN A 513 35.11 24.36 -14.35
CA ASN A 513 34.56 25.32 -13.40
C ASN A 513 33.23 24.79 -12.84
N TYR A 514 32.22 24.63 -13.68
CA TYR A 514 30.94 24.04 -13.34
C TYR A 514 30.83 22.63 -13.93
N TYR A 515 30.66 21.63 -13.08
CA TYR A 515 30.31 20.27 -13.46
C TYR A 515 28.89 19.96 -12.98
N LEU A 516 27.97 19.84 -13.92
CA LEU A 516 26.52 19.77 -13.65
C LEU A 516 25.99 18.41 -14.12
N SER A 517 25.71 17.53 -13.16
CA SER A 517 25.44 16.11 -13.31
C SER A 517 24.23 15.65 -12.47
N ILE A 518 23.16 16.45 -12.47
CA ILE A 518 21.87 16.10 -11.86
C ILE A 518 20.74 16.48 -12.82
N SER A 519 19.70 15.66 -12.96
CA SER A 519 18.57 15.96 -13.87
C SER A 519 17.74 17.17 -13.42
N HIS A 520 17.05 17.83 -14.37
CA HIS A 520 16.20 19.00 -14.11
C HIS A 520 16.93 20.21 -13.46
N MET A 521 18.20 20.41 -13.80
CA MET A 521 19.01 21.49 -13.27
C MET A 521 18.88 22.77 -14.11
N THR A 522 18.83 23.91 -13.43
CA THR A 522 18.82 25.24 -14.05
C THR A 522 20.04 26.04 -13.58
N ALA A 523 20.90 26.43 -14.52
CA ALA A 523 22.03 27.31 -14.28
C ALA A 523 21.82 28.65 -14.99
N THR A 524 21.76 29.72 -14.19
CA THR A 524 21.50 31.08 -14.67
C THR A 524 22.49 32.10 -14.14
N ASN A 525 22.76 33.15 -14.92
CA ASN A 525 23.54 34.30 -14.47
C ASN A 525 24.95 33.98 -13.94
N ASN A 526 25.48 32.78 -14.17
CA ASN A 526 26.77 32.37 -13.64
C ASN A 526 27.90 32.91 -14.50
N LEU A 527 29.07 33.04 -13.89
CA LEU A 527 30.31 33.43 -14.54
C LEU A 527 31.35 32.34 -14.35
N SER A 528 31.88 31.82 -15.45
CA SER A 528 33.04 30.92 -15.52
C SER A 528 34.25 31.69 -16.01
N LEU A 529 35.35 31.61 -15.25
CA LEU A 529 36.60 32.27 -15.55
C LEU A 529 37.76 31.26 -15.42
N ARG A 530 38.64 31.19 -16.42
CA ARG A 530 39.94 30.50 -16.30
C ARG A 530 39.88 29.05 -15.81
N ALA A 531 38.92 28.25 -16.29
CA ALA A 531 38.96 26.81 -16.08
C ALA A 531 40.19 26.17 -16.76
N GLU A 532 40.82 25.16 -16.15
CA GLU A 532 41.88 24.40 -16.82
C GLU A 532 41.35 23.61 -18.04
N SER A 533 40.09 23.11 -17.97
CA SER A 533 39.36 22.50 -19.10
C SER A 533 38.11 23.30 -19.48
N TRP A 534 36.91 22.86 -19.05
CA TRP A 534 35.66 23.47 -19.53
C TRP A 534 35.09 24.44 -18.50
N GLY A 535 34.51 25.53 -18.97
CA GLY A 535 33.74 26.41 -18.11
C GLY A 535 32.51 25.70 -17.54
N TYR A 536 31.71 25.10 -18.41
CA TYR A 536 30.54 24.31 -18.08
C TYR A 536 30.66 22.92 -18.71
N SER A 537 30.61 21.88 -17.88
CA SER A 537 30.62 20.48 -18.30
C SER A 537 29.43 19.73 -17.75
N MET A 538 28.83 18.90 -18.58
CA MET A 538 27.59 18.19 -18.28
C MET A 538 27.66 16.77 -18.81
N GLY A 539 27.11 15.84 -18.05
CA GLY A 539 27.05 14.43 -18.37
C GLY A 539 27.17 13.55 -17.14
N GLY A 540 26.65 12.33 -17.21
CA GLY A 540 26.78 11.35 -16.14
C GLY A 540 28.22 10.84 -16.05
N HIS A 541 28.77 10.77 -14.84
CA HIS A 541 30.07 10.13 -14.60
C HIS A 541 29.89 8.65 -14.27
N PRO A 542 30.46 7.68 -15.01
CA PRO A 542 30.36 6.26 -14.67
C PRO A 542 30.93 5.97 -13.27
N PRO A 543 30.31 5.11 -12.44
CA PRO A 543 29.17 4.22 -12.74
C PRO A 543 27.78 4.87 -12.60
N ALA A 544 27.70 6.20 -12.47
CA ALA A 544 26.47 6.95 -12.26
C ALA A 544 25.59 7.07 -13.52
N GLN A 545 24.38 7.54 -13.26
CA GLN A 545 23.15 7.24 -13.99
C GLN A 545 22.85 8.30 -15.06
N PRO A 546 21.91 8.03 -15.98
CA PRO A 546 21.62 8.97 -17.06
C PRO A 546 21.13 10.32 -16.54
N VAL A 547 21.75 11.43 -16.98
CA VAL A 547 21.30 12.81 -16.69
C VAL A 547 20.64 13.44 -17.91
N GLY A 548 19.68 14.35 -17.69
CA GLY A 548 19.03 15.13 -18.75
C GLY A 548 18.15 16.28 -18.23
N TYR A 549 17.49 16.99 -19.14
CA TYR A 549 16.57 18.10 -18.85
C TYR A 549 17.25 19.32 -18.24
N GLN A 550 18.34 19.77 -18.85
CA GLN A 550 19.18 20.80 -18.30
C GLN A 550 18.94 22.15 -18.98
N THR A 551 19.03 23.22 -18.21
CA THR A 551 18.76 24.58 -18.67
C THR A 551 19.92 25.51 -18.31
N LEU A 552 20.64 26.03 -19.30
CA LEU A 552 21.74 26.97 -19.14
C LEU A 552 21.37 28.27 -19.83
N VAL A 553 20.98 29.27 -19.06
CA VAL A 553 20.45 30.52 -19.61
C VAL A 553 21.15 31.72 -19.02
N ASN A 554 21.56 32.67 -19.86
CA ASN A 554 22.17 33.91 -19.39
C ASN A 554 23.45 33.70 -18.58
N ASN A 555 24.31 32.74 -18.96
CA ASN A 555 25.63 32.56 -18.34
C ASN A 555 26.73 33.19 -19.20
N ALA A 556 27.93 33.33 -18.64
CA ALA A 556 29.12 33.77 -19.36
C ALA A 556 30.31 32.84 -19.07
N SER A 557 30.95 32.37 -20.14
CA SER A 557 32.22 31.62 -20.09
C SER A 557 33.32 32.46 -20.70
N ILE A 558 34.40 32.67 -19.96
CA ILE A 558 35.44 33.61 -20.33
C ILE A 558 36.83 33.04 -20.04
N ALA A 559 37.65 32.98 -21.09
CA ALA A 559 39.05 32.59 -21.02
C ALA A 559 39.28 31.19 -20.40
N ASP A 560 38.37 30.26 -20.66
CA ASP A 560 38.48 28.86 -20.26
C ASP A 560 39.43 28.09 -21.19
N GLY A 561 40.13 27.10 -20.64
CA GLY A 561 41.26 26.46 -21.33
C GLY A 561 40.87 25.59 -22.52
N TYR A 562 39.88 24.73 -22.37
CA TYR A 562 39.46 23.77 -23.39
C TYR A 562 38.20 24.20 -24.14
N GLY A 563 37.20 24.72 -23.42
CA GLY A 563 35.96 25.19 -24.03
C GLY A 563 34.97 25.79 -23.05
N ALA A 564 33.96 26.46 -23.60
CA ALA A 564 32.95 27.13 -22.79
C ALA A 564 31.90 26.15 -22.27
N PHE A 565 31.13 25.51 -23.16
CA PHE A 565 30.02 24.64 -22.76
C PHE A 565 30.14 23.26 -23.42
N TYR A 566 30.15 22.21 -22.60
CA TYR A 566 30.09 20.81 -23.01
C TYR A 566 28.80 20.19 -22.48
N LEU A 567 27.83 20.02 -23.37
CA LEU A 567 26.47 19.59 -23.08
C LEU A 567 26.26 18.15 -23.55
N VAL A 568 26.03 17.23 -22.61
CA VAL A 568 25.72 15.83 -22.91
C VAL A 568 24.45 15.44 -22.18
N SER A 569 23.55 14.75 -22.88
CA SER A 569 22.44 14.02 -22.27
C SER A 569 22.63 12.53 -22.45
N ASP A 570 22.33 11.81 -21.38
CA ASP A 570 22.30 10.35 -21.35
C ASP A 570 20.85 9.82 -21.39
N ILE A 571 19.84 10.70 -21.26
CA ILE A 571 18.42 10.36 -21.29
C ILE A 571 17.84 10.60 -22.69
N SER A 572 17.43 9.52 -23.35
CA SER A 572 16.73 9.60 -24.63
C SER A 572 15.45 10.43 -24.53
N GLY A 573 15.31 11.44 -25.38
CA GLY A 573 14.14 12.33 -25.41
C GLY A 573 14.18 13.48 -24.40
N SER A 574 15.24 13.63 -23.60
CA SER A 574 15.43 14.84 -22.80
C SER A 574 15.59 16.09 -23.69
N THR A 575 15.36 17.26 -23.10
CA THR A 575 15.49 18.55 -23.78
C THR A 575 16.57 19.35 -23.07
N GLU A 576 17.69 19.58 -23.75
CA GLU A 576 18.78 20.42 -23.24
C GLU A 576 18.66 21.83 -23.83
N ILE A 577 18.68 22.84 -22.97
CA ILE A 577 18.49 24.24 -23.33
C ILE A 577 19.76 25.02 -23.03
N ALA A 578 20.26 25.75 -24.02
CA ALA A 578 21.36 26.70 -23.83
C ALA A 578 21.01 28.02 -24.53
N ASN A 579 20.51 29.00 -23.78
CA ASN A 579 20.06 30.27 -24.35
C ASN A 579 20.77 31.48 -23.77
N ASN A 580 20.89 32.55 -24.55
CA ASN A 580 21.38 33.84 -24.05
C ASN A 580 22.77 33.77 -23.40
N ASN A 581 23.63 32.81 -23.74
CA ASN A 581 24.94 32.69 -23.12
C ASN A 581 26.01 33.49 -23.89
N ILE A 582 26.95 34.07 -23.16
CA ILE A 582 28.16 34.66 -23.74
C ILE A 582 29.30 33.64 -23.68
N VAL A 583 30.01 33.51 -24.79
CA VAL A 583 31.25 32.74 -24.93
C VAL A 583 32.34 33.70 -25.39
N ASP A 584 33.31 34.02 -24.53
CA ASP A 584 34.49 34.82 -24.85
C ASP A 584 35.75 33.98 -24.63
N GLU A 585 36.16 33.28 -25.69
CA GLU A 585 37.15 32.21 -25.61
C GLU A 585 38.34 32.49 -26.53
N ARG A 586 39.57 32.30 -26.03
CA ARG A 586 40.76 32.69 -26.80
C ARG A 586 41.35 31.59 -27.66
N TRP A 587 41.36 30.33 -27.20
CA TRP A 587 42.06 29.22 -27.87
C TRP A 587 41.23 27.93 -27.98
N SER A 588 39.96 28.01 -27.57
CA SER A 588 39.16 26.91 -27.07
C SER A 588 37.86 26.71 -27.86
N SER A 589 37.08 25.73 -27.46
CA SER A 589 35.78 25.35 -28.05
C SER A 589 34.63 26.23 -27.54
N GLY A 590 33.60 26.45 -28.37
CA GLY A 590 32.43 27.23 -27.98
C GLY A 590 31.38 26.45 -27.23
N ILE A 591 30.15 26.50 -27.72
CA ILE A 591 29.06 25.66 -27.20
C ILE A 591 29.03 24.36 -27.98
N ILE A 592 29.31 23.24 -27.32
CA ILE A 592 29.32 21.92 -27.94
C ILE A 592 28.29 21.03 -27.25
N GLY A 593 27.35 20.50 -28.04
CA GLY A 593 26.37 19.50 -27.64
C GLY A 593 26.60 18.17 -28.36
N PHE A 594 26.70 17.08 -27.61
CA PHE A 594 26.75 15.71 -28.13
C PHE A 594 25.61 14.86 -27.57
N GLY A 595 25.05 13.98 -28.40
CA GLY A 595 24.31 12.82 -27.88
C GLY A 595 25.29 11.88 -27.24
N GLY A 596 24.97 11.37 -26.06
CA GLY A 596 25.60 10.16 -25.57
C GLY A 596 25.34 8.97 -26.52
N SER A 597 25.50 7.75 -26.02
CA SER A 597 25.09 6.54 -26.75
C SER A 597 23.58 6.54 -27.12
N ALA A 598 22.78 7.42 -26.50
CA ALA A 598 21.49 7.88 -26.98
C ALA A 598 21.66 9.28 -27.62
N SER A 599 21.33 9.38 -28.91
CA SER A 599 21.15 10.65 -29.65
C SER A 599 20.45 11.70 -28.76
N LEU A 600 20.98 12.93 -28.66
CA LEU A 600 20.28 14.00 -27.93
C LEU A 600 18.82 14.01 -28.37
N GLY A 601 17.92 13.90 -27.39
CA GLY A 601 16.56 14.40 -27.57
C GLY A 601 16.61 15.91 -27.84
N ASN A 602 15.59 16.42 -28.53
CA ASN A 602 15.21 17.80 -28.82
C ASN A 602 15.99 18.97 -28.14
N GLY A 603 17.30 19.10 -28.27
CA GLY A 603 18.07 20.22 -27.69
C GLY A 603 17.77 21.55 -28.40
N THR A 604 17.81 22.68 -27.69
CA THR A 604 17.59 24.02 -28.24
C THR A 604 18.67 24.98 -27.77
N PHE A 605 19.51 25.45 -28.69
CA PHE A 605 20.53 26.46 -28.41
C PHE A 605 20.19 27.75 -29.16
N SER A 606 19.74 28.78 -28.45
CA SER A 606 19.29 30.02 -29.08
C SER A 606 19.90 31.29 -28.52
N ASN A 607 20.08 32.32 -29.35
CA ASN A 607 20.46 33.65 -28.89
C ASN A 607 21.77 33.66 -28.09
N ASN A 608 22.71 32.78 -28.42
CA ASN A 608 24.04 32.76 -27.79
C ASN A 608 25.00 33.68 -28.56
N LEU A 609 25.86 34.39 -27.85
CA LEU A 609 26.90 35.25 -28.40
C LEU A 609 28.27 34.59 -28.27
N THR A 610 28.93 34.35 -29.40
CA THR A 610 30.26 33.73 -29.42
C THR A 610 31.32 34.67 -29.98
N TYR A 611 32.40 34.86 -29.20
CA TYR A 611 33.58 35.61 -29.57
C TYR A 611 34.84 34.77 -29.40
N MET A 612 35.55 34.53 -30.51
CA MET A 612 36.77 33.72 -30.55
C MET A 612 37.87 34.37 -31.39
N PRO A 613 38.56 35.39 -30.85
CA PRO A 613 39.39 36.28 -31.65
C PRO A 613 40.67 35.66 -32.23
N LEU A 614 41.17 34.53 -31.68
CA LEU A 614 42.44 33.93 -32.12
C LEU A 614 42.27 32.65 -32.95
N GLY A 615 41.07 32.38 -33.45
CA GLY A 615 40.84 31.31 -34.43
C GLY A 615 40.93 29.90 -33.84
N GLY A 616 40.41 29.69 -32.63
CA GLY A 616 40.12 28.35 -32.10
C GLY A 616 39.38 27.49 -33.13
N ASN A 617 39.56 26.16 -33.07
CA ASN A 617 38.95 25.22 -34.03
C ASN A 617 37.48 25.62 -34.29
N ALA A 618 37.16 25.88 -35.57
CA ALA A 618 36.01 26.62 -36.07
C ALA A 618 34.63 26.03 -35.72
N TYR A 619 34.29 26.04 -34.44
CA TYR A 619 33.13 25.39 -33.86
C TYR A 619 32.54 26.30 -32.78
N GLY A 620 32.15 27.52 -33.17
CA GLY A 620 31.50 28.46 -32.27
C GLY A 620 30.26 27.84 -31.60
N MET A 621 29.55 26.99 -32.35
CA MET A 621 28.49 26.14 -31.81
C MET A 621 28.38 24.83 -32.62
N ILE A 622 28.51 23.68 -31.96
CA ILE A 622 28.26 22.36 -32.56
C ILE A 622 27.10 21.72 -31.81
N CYS A 623 26.01 21.43 -32.51
CA CYS A 623 25.09 20.40 -32.03
C CYS A 623 24.46 19.67 -33.22
N PRO A 624 24.90 18.44 -33.56
CA PRO A 624 24.41 17.72 -34.73
C PRO A 624 22.92 17.33 -34.64
N THR A 625 22.38 17.30 -33.42
CA THR A 625 21.05 16.76 -33.08
C THR A 625 20.14 17.79 -32.40
N CYS A 626 20.56 19.05 -32.27
CA CYS A 626 19.78 20.14 -31.66
C CYS A 626 19.25 21.12 -32.70
N THR A 627 18.29 21.96 -32.28
CA THR A 627 17.90 23.18 -32.98
C THR A 627 18.81 24.33 -32.54
N VAL A 628 19.48 24.96 -33.51
CA VAL A 628 20.25 26.19 -33.30
C VAL A 628 19.51 27.35 -33.95
N SER A 629 19.26 28.43 -33.20
CA SER A 629 18.57 29.62 -33.73
C SER A 629 19.20 30.92 -33.21
N ASN A 630 19.13 31.98 -34.03
CA ASN A 630 19.70 33.31 -33.72
C ASN A 630 21.14 33.26 -33.13
N PRO A 631 22.11 32.60 -33.78
CA PRO A 631 23.49 32.63 -33.31
C PRO A 631 24.08 34.03 -33.54
N TYR A 632 24.63 34.64 -32.50
CA TYR A 632 25.36 35.90 -32.59
C TYR A 632 26.86 35.67 -32.51
N SER A 633 27.63 36.49 -33.22
CA SER A 633 29.09 36.47 -33.12
C SER A 633 29.65 37.87 -33.17
N GLY A 634 30.65 38.12 -32.33
CA GLY A 634 31.26 39.43 -32.18
C GLY A 634 31.76 39.65 -30.76
N ASN A 635 32.64 40.64 -30.58
CA ASN A 635 33.16 40.99 -29.27
C ASN A 635 31.99 41.39 -28.34
N PRO A 636 31.86 40.84 -27.12
CA PRO A 636 30.79 41.20 -26.19
C PRO A 636 30.86 42.65 -25.68
N LEU A 637 32.00 43.32 -25.90
CA LEU A 637 32.27 44.68 -25.48
C LEU A 637 32.06 44.87 -23.97
N PHE A 638 32.69 44.02 -23.17
CA PHE A 638 32.69 44.15 -21.72
C PHE A 638 33.26 45.52 -21.26
N VAL A 639 32.70 46.07 -20.18
CA VAL A 639 33.14 47.33 -19.57
C VAL A 639 34.63 47.28 -19.19
N LYS A 640 35.09 46.17 -18.61
CA LYS A 640 36.50 45.95 -18.29
C LYS A 640 36.87 44.48 -18.41
N TYR A 641 37.44 44.10 -19.55
CA TYR A 641 37.92 42.74 -19.76
C TYR A 641 39.33 42.53 -19.20
N THR A 642 39.47 41.64 -18.23
CA THR A 642 40.78 41.16 -17.71
C THR A 642 40.98 39.66 -17.97
N GLY A 643 39.90 38.89 -18.11
CA GLY A 643 39.94 37.43 -18.23
C GLY A 643 40.07 36.70 -16.89
N ASP A 644 39.90 37.40 -15.77
CA ASP A 644 39.89 36.90 -14.39
C ASP A 644 38.80 37.61 -13.57
N ALA A 645 38.66 37.28 -12.28
CA ALA A 645 37.64 37.90 -11.42
C ALA A 645 37.82 39.41 -11.17
N ALA A 646 38.93 40.03 -11.60
CA ALA A 646 39.12 41.48 -11.49
C ALA A 646 38.45 42.28 -12.63
N GLY A 647 37.80 41.58 -13.56
CA GLY A 647 37.07 42.16 -14.68
C GLY A 647 35.71 42.73 -14.28
N ASP A 648 35.16 43.55 -15.17
CA ASP A 648 33.76 43.96 -15.17
C ASP A 648 33.12 43.47 -16.47
N TYR A 649 32.31 42.44 -16.34
CA TYR A 649 31.71 41.69 -17.44
C TYR A 649 30.28 42.12 -17.76
N HIS A 650 29.86 43.30 -17.30
CA HIS A 650 28.73 43.98 -17.92
C HIS A 650 29.09 44.30 -19.37
N VAL A 651 28.16 44.06 -20.30
CA VAL A 651 28.30 44.54 -21.68
C VAL A 651 28.15 46.06 -21.72
N GLN A 652 28.75 46.72 -22.70
CA GLN A 652 28.61 48.17 -22.89
C GLN A 652 27.92 48.51 -24.21
N SER A 653 27.55 49.80 -24.37
CA SER A 653 26.87 50.30 -25.56
C SER A 653 27.55 49.86 -26.85
N GLY A 654 26.75 49.31 -27.78
CA GLY A 654 27.22 48.76 -29.05
C GLY A 654 27.52 47.25 -29.01
N SER A 655 27.36 46.59 -27.85
CA SER A 655 27.51 45.15 -27.75
C SER A 655 26.48 44.42 -28.62
N PRO A 656 26.87 43.36 -29.35
CA PRO A 656 25.93 42.51 -30.07
C PRO A 656 25.02 41.68 -29.14
N GLY A 657 25.28 41.69 -27.83
CA GLY A 657 24.45 41.00 -26.83
C GLY A 657 23.23 41.79 -26.35
N ILE A 658 23.17 43.10 -26.61
CA ILE A 658 22.10 43.97 -26.11
C ILE A 658 20.82 43.76 -26.91
N ASP A 659 19.67 43.63 -26.22
CA ASP A 659 18.31 43.44 -26.75
C ASP A 659 18.15 42.25 -27.70
N HIS A 660 19.10 41.31 -27.68
CA HIS A 660 19.19 40.18 -28.61
C HIS A 660 18.96 38.82 -27.94
N GLY A 661 18.71 38.79 -26.64
CA GLY A 661 18.29 37.63 -25.90
C GLY A 661 16.80 37.28 -26.08
N THR A 662 16.43 36.10 -25.60
CA THR A 662 15.05 35.61 -25.51
C THR A 662 14.58 35.57 -24.05
N SER A 663 13.30 35.81 -23.79
CA SER A 663 12.72 35.61 -22.45
C SER A 663 12.50 34.13 -22.11
N ALA A 664 12.70 33.21 -23.06
CA ALA A 664 12.44 31.80 -22.87
C ALA A 664 13.41 31.20 -21.84
N GLN A 665 12.87 30.73 -20.71
CA GLN A 665 13.61 30.15 -19.58
C GLN A 665 14.62 31.11 -18.91
N ALA A 666 14.56 32.40 -19.24
CA ALA A 666 15.48 33.39 -18.74
C ALA A 666 15.00 33.95 -17.38
N PRO A 667 15.92 34.21 -16.43
CA PRO A 667 15.57 34.64 -15.08
C PRO A 667 15.10 36.10 -15.04
N HIS A 668 14.11 36.43 -14.23
CA HIS A 668 13.59 37.82 -14.16
C HIS A 668 14.60 38.86 -13.65
N HIS A 669 15.69 38.41 -13.03
CA HIS A 669 16.78 39.26 -12.55
C HIS A 669 18.12 38.80 -13.12
N ASP A 670 19.04 39.74 -13.32
CA ASP A 670 20.43 39.47 -13.68
C ASP A 670 21.30 39.16 -12.45
N ALA A 671 22.59 38.84 -12.68
CA ALA A 671 23.54 38.56 -11.61
C ALA A 671 23.73 39.71 -10.61
N GLY A 672 23.48 40.95 -11.02
CA GLY A 672 23.52 42.15 -10.17
C GLY A 672 22.19 42.47 -9.46
N GLY A 673 21.14 41.69 -9.70
CA GLY A 673 19.79 41.91 -9.18
C GLY A 673 18.94 42.91 -9.96
N LYS A 674 19.38 43.40 -11.13
CA LYS A 674 18.55 44.24 -12.01
C LYS A 674 17.47 43.41 -12.67
N ASN A 675 16.29 44.00 -12.88
CA ASN A 675 15.19 43.34 -13.59
C ASN A 675 15.50 43.18 -15.09
N ARG A 676 15.03 42.10 -15.70
CA ARG A 676 15.05 41.89 -17.15
C ARG A 676 13.65 41.99 -17.77
N PRO A 677 13.47 42.62 -18.94
CA PRO A 677 14.47 43.43 -19.64
C PRO A 677 14.59 44.85 -19.05
N GLN A 678 15.76 45.49 -19.17
CA GLN A 678 15.89 46.95 -18.98
C GLN A 678 15.65 47.73 -20.29
N GLY A 679 15.96 47.10 -21.43
CA GLY A 679 15.85 47.66 -22.78
C GLY A 679 14.58 47.27 -23.54
N SER A 680 14.72 47.17 -24.87
CA SER A 680 13.63 46.73 -25.77
C SER A 680 13.48 45.21 -25.81
N GLY A 681 14.51 44.48 -25.39
CA GLY A 681 14.58 43.03 -25.33
C GLY A 681 15.45 42.58 -24.16
N TRP A 682 15.57 41.26 -23.99
CA TRP A 682 16.47 40.69 -22.99
C TRP A 682 17.90 40.76 -23.50
N ASP A 683 18.87 40.91 -22.60
CA ASP A 683 20.28 40.84 -22.99
C ASP A 683 20.83 39.42 -22.92
N ILE A 684 21.81 39.15 -23.78
CA ILE A 684 22.63 37.94 -23.75
C ILE A 684 23.71 38.11 -22.68
N GLY A 685 23.91 37.10 -21.83
CA GLY A 685 24.90 37.05 -20.77
C GLY A 685 24.33 37.26 -19.37
N SER A 686 25.20 37.22 -18.37
CA SER A 686 24.86 37.22 -16.94
C SER A 686 24.32 38.54 -16.39
N TYR A 687 24.54 39.63 -17.11
CA TYR A 687 24.16 40.98 -16.70
C TYR A 687 23.23 41.63 -17.73
N GLU A 688 22.33 42.47 -17.24
CA GLU A 688 21.45 43.32 -18.05
C GLU A 688 22.05 44.74 -18.13
N PHE A 689 22.07 45.28 -19.35
CA PHE A 689 22.69 46.56 -19.71
C PHE A 689 21.91 47.76 -19.16
#